data_AF-A0A4R9JEP6-F1
#
_entry.id   AF-A0A4R9JEP6-F1
#
_cell.length_a   1.000
_cell.length_b   1.000
_cell.length_c   1.000
_cell.angle_alpha   90.00
_cell.angle_beta   90.00
_cell.angle_gamma   90.00
#
_symmetry.space_group_name_H-M   'P 1'
#
loop_
_entity.id
_entity.type
_entity.pdbx_description
1 polymer ?
#
loop_
_entity_poly.entity_id
_entity_poly.type
_entity_poly.pdbx_seq_one_letter_code
_entity_poly.pdbx_strand_id
1 'polypeptide(L)'
;MSLLVSLTHETSYEYDRPVALSPHIIRLRPAPHSRTRIVSYSLLVEPSEQFLNWQQDPFGNYQARLVFPKKTEKLKILVDLVAEIQVINPFDFFLEPDAEETPFIYSDALRKELLPYLSATDGSNALANYISGLRKDGILKSKRTVDFLVGLNQRVYQDISYVIRMEPGVQTCTQTLERRSGSCRDSAFLLVQILRHIGLASRFVSGYLIQLKPDEVSIHGPSGAKEDFTDLHAWAEVFLPGAGWVGLDPTSGLFAGEGHIPLAAVPEPGSASPVFGYSDPAESKFGFRMEVKRFQESPRVTKPYTDPTWDRVLKLGKDLDAKCKKNDIRVSIGGEPTFISDISRQDPQWNTLALGKEKLELGETLLTNLRKKFSPGSLVQVTQGKWYPGEPLPRWSLNVFWRKDGDSLWKNEGLFSSSSEKEKQDLDKELVSSDKFGEEVCKTLGISPKHMVPLYEDGFYYLWKEGQLPEWKDPKSEDFNSEDFSFEALERKKVLSLVDRDFKLKKAIAIPLQFNYTKSEWESSEWKYKRERLYLIPGDSPAGFRLPFSSISENFRPNAVLTDLSKSKKLSSRKDLDSKLEKRSSKEPKFFPTGKDLPIRTTLVIEPRLGSIHVFLPPVEGLEPWLDLISSIEFAAEKSGVQIVLEGYEPPSDARLGLFRITPDPGVLEVNLHPSSNFKELEEKTRILYEEAKELGLSAEKFLIDGRHTGTGGGNHITIGAMSPEDSPFLRRPDLLRSLVSYWQHHPSLSYLFSGLFIGPTSQAPRLDEGRDEILYEYELASSQLDKIKESNPWLVDRLFRNLLVDLTGNTHRAEISIDKLYPPMGSRLGLVELRGFEMPPHYKMSVVQQLLVLSLVCRFWEKPYVKAPTYWGTELHDRFLLPHFVWSDFKDVLRDLKEHGFAFQEEEFLPFFEFRFPVYGKTQREEVFLELRMALEPWNVLGEESSSFGTSRSVDSALERLQVKVEGWSDRYLLSCNGYEVPLRGTGRKGEAVSGIRFKAWNPVFTLHPNLPVHTPLVFDVWDTWSSRPLGGCRYYVSHPGGRAYDTFPVNSYEAESRRISRFLADGHSALDGSEPKRLKNTNGYTMDLRWIE
;
A
#
# COMPACT_ATOMS: atom_id res chain seq x y z
N MET A 1 8.78 -6.54 14.49
CA MET A 1 10.03 -7.28 14.18
C MET A 1 11.18 -6.42 14.65
N SER A 2 12.02 -6.96 15.54
CA SER A 2 13.15 -6.19 16.07
C SER A 2 14.42 -6.42 15.24
N LEU A 3 15.25 -5.38 15.19
CA LEU A 3 16.60 -5.42 14.63
C LEU A 3 17.60 -5.57 15.77
N LEU A 4 18.46 -6.58 15.72
CA LEU A 4 19.57 -6.67 16.67
C LEU A 4 20.77 -5.92 16.12
N VAL A 5 21.24 -4.96 16.89
CA VAL A 5 22.34 -4.08 16.52
C VAL A 5 23.42 -4.16 17.58
N SER A 6 24.66 -4.40 17.15
CA SER A 6 25.83 -4.30 18.02
C SER A 6 26.41 -2.89 17.94
N LEU A 7 26.68 -2.28 19.10
CA LEU A 7 27.38 -1.01 19.24
C LEU A 7 28.71 -1.27 19.94
N THR A 8 29.79 -0.78 19.33
CA THR A 8 31.13 -0.76 19.93
C THR A 8 31.55 0.67 20.17
N HIS A 9 31.90 1.01 21.41
CA HIS A 9 32.45 2.30 21.81
C HIS A 9 33.84 2.08 22.38
N GLU A 10 34.84 2.69 21.76
CA GLU A 10 36.20 2.75 22.25
C GLU A 10 36.63 4.20 22.55
N THR A 11 37.16 4.41 23.76
CA THR A 11 37.85 5.64 24.16
C THR A 11 39.22 5.29 24.69
N SER A 12 40.27 5.87 24.11
CA SER A 12 41.66 5.57 24.49
C SER A 12 42.45 6.85 24.76
N TYR A 13 43.25 6.82 25.80
CA TYR A 13 44.25 7.82 26.13
C TYR A 13 45.61 7.13 26.16
N GLU A 14 46.53 7.56 25.31
CA GLU A 14 47.94 7.16 25.35
C GLU A 14 48.73 8.32 25.93
N TYR A 15 49.46 8.08 27.01
CA TYR A 15 50.28 9.07 27.70
C TYR A 15 51.73 8.94 27.26
N ASP A 16 52.45 10.06 27.19
CA ASP A 16 53.89 10.10 26.87
C ASP A 16 54.78 9.41 27.92
N ARG A 17 54.22 9.11 29.11
CA ARG A 17 54.89 8.45 30.24
C ARG A 17 53.88 7.77 31.18
N PRO A 18 54.33 6.88 32.09
CA PRO A 18 53.44 6.32 33.11
C PRO A 18 52.87 7.39 34.06
N VAL A 19 51.54 7.55 34.07
CA VAL A 19 50.81 8.49 34.94
C VAL A 19 50.02 7.78 36.02
N ALA A 20 49.85 8.42 37.18
CA ALA A 20 48.83 8.00 38.13
C ALA A 20 47.44 8.46 37.64
N LEU A 21 46.46 7.57 37.74
CA LEU A 21 45.06 7.88 37.45
C LEU A 21 44.31 8.04 38.77
N SER A 22 43.52 9.10 38.92
CA SER A 22 42.59 9.24 40.04
C SER A 22 41.50 8.17 39.95
N PRO A 23 40.65 8.01 40.98
CA PRO A 23 39.41 7.27 40.81
C PRO A 23 38.65 7.81 39.59
N HIS A 24 38.27 6.91 38.67
CA HIS A 24 37.49 7.23 37.48
C HIS A 24 36.05 6.78 37.66
N ILE A 25 35.12 7.50 37.04
CA ILE A 25 33.71 7.16 36.95
C ILE A 25 33.37 6.99 35.48
N ILE A 26 32.78 5.84 35.12
CA ILE A 26 32.31 5.53 33.77
C ILE A 26 30.79 5.36 33.81
N ARG A 27 30.07 6.12 32.98
CA ARG A 27 28.62 6.11 32.80
C ARG A 27 28.26 5.71 31.37
N LEU A 28 28.81 4.59 30.91
CA LEU A 28 28.60 4.07 29.55
C LEU A 28 27.71 2.82 29.53
N ARG A 29 27.03 2.51 30.65
CA ARG A 29 26.03 1.44 30.71
C ARG A 29 24.63 2.05 30.55
N PRO A 30 23.80 1.54 29.62
CA PRO A 30 22.42 2.00 29.46
C PRO A 30 21.64 2.01 30.78
N ALA A 31 20.91 3.09 31.01
CA ALA A 31 20.18 3.33 32.23
C ALA A 31 19.03 2.31 32.42
N PRO A 32 18.60 2.03 33.67
CA PRO A 32 17.53 1.06 33.93
C PRO A 32 16.20 1.38 33.25
N HIS A 33 15.94 2.65 32.96
CA HIS A 33 14.71 3.14 32.33
C HIS A 33 14.79 3.22 30.79
N SER A 34 15.84 2.69 30.17
CA SER A 34 15.95 2.60 28.71
C SER A 34 14.77 1.81 28.15
N ARG A 35 14.04 2.40 27.20
CA ARG A 35 12.92 1.72 26.52
C ARG A 35 13.42 0.67 25.52
N THR A 36 14.62 0.88 24.97
CA THR A 36 15.29 -0.06 24.08
C THR A 36 15.95 -1.16 24.91
N ARG A 37 15.54 -2.41 24.68
CA ARG A 37 16.04 -3.57 25.41
C ARG A 37 17.50 -3.85 25.05
N ILE A 38 18.33 -3.95 26.07
CA ILE A 38 19.75 -4.30 25.93
C ILE A 38 19.90 -5.80 26.17
N VAL A 39 20.27 -6.53 25.12
CA VAL A 39 20.40 -8.00 25.12
C VAL A 39 21.72 -8.42 25.76
N SER A 40 22.79 -7.67 25.50
CA SER A 40 24.13 -7.93 26.03
C SER A 40 24.87 -6.61 26.28
N TYR A 41 25.73 -6.60 27.28
CA TYR A 41 26.59 -5.46 27.63
C TYR A 41 27.91 -5.95 28.22
N SER A 42 29.02 -5.36 27.78
CA SER A 42 30.37 -5.60 28.28
C SER A 42 31.11 -4.27 28.46
N LEU A 43 31.87 -4.17 29.54
CA LEU A 43 32.80 -3.07 29.82
C LEU A 43 34.20 -3.66 30.05
N LEU A 44 35.11 -3.36 29.15
CA LEU A 44 36.52 -3.73 29.22
C LEU A 44 37.35 -2.46 29.42
N VAL A 45 38.24 -2.47 30.41
CA VAL A 45 39.12 -1.33 30.69
C VAL A 45 40.56 -1.80 30.82
N GLU A 46 41.48 -1.13 30.12
CA GLU A 46 42.94 -1.29 30.25
C GLU A 46 43.52 -0.06 30.96
N PRO A 47 44.43 -0.22 31.96
CA PRO A 47 45.06 -1.47 32.40
C PRO A 47 44.08 -2.39 33.15
N SER A 48 44.24 -3.71 32.98
CA SER A 48 43.32 -4.70 33.56
C SER A 48 43.42 -4.83 35.10
N GLU A 49 44.56 -4.45 35.68
CA GLU A 49 44.79 -4.42 37.13
C GLU A 49 44.12 -3.21 37.80
N GLN A 50 42.79 -3.19 37.81
CA GLN A 50 41.97 -2.11 38.39
C GLN A 50 40.94 -2.68 39.38
N PHE A 51 40.56 -1.86 40.37
CA PHE A 51 39.40 -2.17 41.21
C PHE A 51 38.16 -1.54 40.59
N LEU A 52 37.21 -2.38 40.18
CA LEU A 52 35.93 -1.96 39.59
C LEU A 52 34.79 -2.18 40.59
N ASN A 53 34.04 -1.12 40.89
CA ASN A 53 32.84 -1.18 41.71
C ASN A 53 31.64 -0.58 40.97
N TRP A 54 30.59 -1.37 40.75
CA TRP A 54 29.33 -0.90 40.16
C TRP A 54 28.44 -0.27 41.23
N GLN A 55 27.89 0.90 40.92
CA GLN A 55 27.03 1.67 41.81
C GLN A 55 25.88 2.30 41.03
N GLN A 56 24.87 2.76 41.77
CA GLN A 56 23.90 3.73 41.25
C GLN A 56 24.22 5.11 41.83
N ASP A 57 24.12 6.14 40.99
CA ASP A 57 24.20 7.52 41.46
C ASP A 57 22.87 7.95 42.13
N PRO A 58 22.80 9.14 42.78
CA PRO A 58 21.57 9.62 43.41
C PRO A 58 20.36 9.77 42.48
N PHE A 59 20.56 9.72 41.16
CA PHE A 59 19.52 9.84 40.15
C PHE A 59 19.12 8.48 39.54
N GLY A 60 19.71 7.38 40.03
CA GLY A 60 19.42 6.01 39.62
C GLY A 60 20.18 5.56 38.36
N ASN A 61 21.18 6.32 37.89
CA ASN A 61 22.00 5.93 36.74
C ASN A 61 23.07 4.91 37.16
N TYR A 62 23.39 3.96 36.28
CA TYR A 62 24.50 3.05 36.52
C TYR A 62 25.83 3.78 36.35
N GLN A 63 26.74 3.62 37.32
CA GLN A 63 28.11 4.10 37.23
C GLN A 63 29.12 3.03 37.66
N ALA A 64 30.18 2.85 36.88
CA ALA A 64 31.34 2.07 37.28
C ALA A 64 32.39 2.99 37.88
N ARG A 65 32.75 2.76 39.15
CA ARG A 65 33.84 3.46 39.83
C ARG A 65 35.10 2.61 39.78
N LEU A 66 36.13 3.13 39.14
CA LEU A 66 37.42 2.47 38.92
C LEU A 66 38.49 3.12 39.78
N VAL A 67 39.37 2.30 40.36
CA VAL A 67 40.58 2.75 41.05
C VAL A 67 41.79 2.01 40.50
N PHE A 68 42.80 2.76 40.07
CA PHE A 68 44.02 2.24 39.46
C PHE A 68 45.18 2.26 40.46
N PRO A 69 45.64 1.11 40.96
CA PRO A 69 46.72 1.03 41.96
C PRO A 69 48.11 1.28 41.38
N LYS A 70 48.32 1.07 40.08
CA LYS A 70 49.61 1.26 39.39
C LYS A 70 49.54 2.41 38.39
N LYS A 71 50.68 3.04 38.14
CA LYS A 71 50.83 3.98 37.03
C LYS A 71 50.71 3.27 35.69
N THR A 72 50.18 3.95 34.68
CA THR A 72 49.95 3.38 33.34
C THR A 72 50.31 4.38 32.25
N GLU A 73 50.74 3.89 31.10
CA GLU A 73 50.96 4.67 29.87
C GLU A 73 49.72 4.73 28.99
N LYS A 74 48.67 3.95 29.32
CA LYS A 74 47.45 3.87 28.52
C LYS A 74 46.23 3.69 29.40
N LEU A 75 45.16 4.41 29.07
CA LEU A 75 43.80 4.13 29.55
C LEU A 75 42.93 3.81 28.33
N LYS A 76 42.43 2.59 28.20
CA LYS A 76 41.47 2.21 27.15
C LYS A 76 40.17 1.77 27.81
N ILE A 77 39.05 2.33 27.36
CA ILE A 77 37.71 1.97 27.76
C ILE A 77 37.00 1.45 26.51
N LEU A 78 36.57 0.20 26.55
CA LEU A 78 35.86 -0.46 25.46
C LEU A 78 34.51 -0.96 25.98
N VAL A 79 33.43 -0.46 25.40
CA VAL A 79 32.08 -0.93 25.60
C VAL A 79 31.60 -1.66 24.36
N ASP A 80 31.02 -2.84 24.57
CA ASP A 80 30.35 -3.61 23.54
C ASP A 80 28.95 -3.95 24.04
N LEU A 81 27.92 -3.60 23.27
CA LEU A 81 26.54 -3.89 23.64
C LEU A 81 25.72 -4.32 22.42
N VAL A 82 24.70 -5.14 22.68
CA VAL A 82 23.71 -5.54 21.68
C VAL A 82 22.36 -4.97 22.09
N ALA A 83 21.79 -4.11 21.25
CA ALA A 83 20.49 -3.49 21.45
C ALA A 83 19.43 -4.11 20.51
N GLU A 84 18.24 -4.33 21.05
CA GLU A 84 17.06 -4.72 20.29
C GLU A 84 16.30 -3.46 19.86
N ILE A 85 16.57 -2.99 18.64
CA ILE A 85 15.93 -1.81 18.05
C ILE A 85 14.55 -2.22 17.55
N GLN A 86 13.52 -1.75 18.25
CA GLN A 86 12.12 -1.93 17.93
C GLN A 86 11.47 -0.56 17.86
N VAL A 87 10.59 -0.34 16.88
CA VAL A 87 9.93 0.96 16.68
C VAL A 87 9.19 1.40 17.93
N ILE A 88 9.48 2.61 18.38
CA ILE A 88 8.84 3.21 19.54
C ILE A 88 8.07 4.44 19.09
N ASN A 89 6.75 4.46 19.29
CA ASN A 89 5.98 5.70 19.17
C ASN A 89 6.32 6.63 20.36
N PRO A 90 6.94 7.79 20.11
CA PRO A 90 7.32 8.71 21.17
C PRO A 90 6.10 9.44 21.78
N PHE A 91 4.93 9.38 21.15
CA PHE A 91 3.67 9.99 21.61
C PHE A 91 2.73 8.99 22.29
N ASP A 92 3.23 7.80 22.65
CA ASP A 92 2.44 6.74 23.26
C ASP A 92 2.47 6.82 24.79
N PHE A 93 1.75 7.80 25.31
CA PHE A 93 1.58 8.05 26.74
C PHE A 93 0.26 8.76 27.01
N PHE A 94 -0.17 8.76 28.27
CA PHE A 94 -1.35 9.49 28.74
C PHE A 94 -0.93 10.66 29.61
N LEU A 95 -1.71 11.73 29.60
CA LEU A 95 -1.53 12.86 30.49
C LEU A 95 -2.66 12.86 31.51
N GLU A 96 -2.37 13.33 32.72
CA GLU A 96 -3.44 13.69 33.66
C GLU A 96 -4.26 14.85 33.08
N PRO A 97 -5.57 14.97 33.39
CA PRO A 97 -6.44 16.01 32.83
C PRO A 97 -5.88 17.43 33.00
N ASP A 98 -5.28 17.73 34.15
CA ASP A 98 -4.70 19.04 34.47
C ASP A 98 -3.43 19.35 33.67
N ALA A 99 -2.84 18.36 32.98
CA ALA A 99 -1.63 18.49 32.18
C ALA A 99 -1.88 18.34 30.67
N GLU A 100 -3.13 18.17 30.22
CA GLU A 100 -3.46 18.06 28.78
C GLU A 100 -3.16 19.34 28.01
N GLU A 101 -3.26 20.50 28.67
CA GLU A 101 -2.91 21.80 28.13
C GLU A 101 -1.75 22.44 28.92
N THR A 102 -0.83 23.10 28.22
CA THR A 102 0.30 23.81 28.82
C THR A 102 0.04 25.32 28.72
N PRO A 103 0.31 26.13 29.76
CA PRO A 103 1.01 25.77 31.00
C PRO A 103 0.10 25.14 32.05
N PHE A 104 0.62 24.11 32.73
CA PHE A 104 0.01 23.49 33.90
C PHE A 104 0.89 23.67 35.15
N ILE A 105 0.35 23.35 36.33
CA ILE A 105 1.07 23.47 37.61
C ILE A 105 1.13 22.10 38.27
N TYR A 106 2.33 21.69 38.71
CA TYR A 106 2.51 20.48 39.51
C TYR A 106 1.86 20.61 40.89
N SER A 107 1.27 19.52 41.40
CA SER A 107 0.81 19.46 42.79
C SER A 107 1.97 19.73 43.76
N ASP A 108 1.68 20.28 44.94
CA ASP A 108 2.70 20.66 45.92
C ASP A 108 3.62 19.50 46.34
N ALA A 109 3.06 18.28 46.43
CA ALA A 109 3.82 17.07 46.74
C ALA A 109 4.81 16.74 45.60
N LEU A 110 4.30 16.63 44.37
CA LEU A 110 5.10 16.31 43.20
C LEU A 110 6.14 17.40 42.90
N ARG A 111 5.80 18.67 43.11
CA ARG A 111 6.72 19.80 42.97
C ARG A 111 7.92 19.69 43.92
N LYS A 112 7.72 19.21 45.16
CA LYS A 112 8.81 18.99 46.13
C LYS A 112 9.75 17.87 45.66
N GLU A 113 9.20 16.80 45.11
CA GLU A 113 9.97 15.67 44.56
C GLU A 113 10.77 16.07 43.32
N LEU A 114 10.20 16.96 42.49
CA LEU A 114 10.81 17.46 41.25
C LEU A 114 11.73 18.68 41.44
N LEU A 115 11.94 19.14 42.67
CA LEU A 115 12.65 20.39 42.96
C LEU A 115 14.02 20.53 42.26
N PRO A 116 14.90 19.51 42.22
CA PRO A 116 16.17 19.59 41.50
C PRO A 116 16.03 19.84 39.99
N TYR A 117 14.90 19.41 39.41
CA TYR A 117 14.61 19.49 37.98
C TYR A 117 13.82 20.75 37.60
N LEU A 118 13.35 21.52 38.58
CA LEU A 118 12.68 22.81 38.40
C LEU A 118 13.64 24.00 38.59
N SER A 119 14.86 23.76 39.07
CA SER A 119 15.83 24.82 39.36
C SER A 119 16.41 25.41 38.06
N ALA A 120 15.88 26.56 37.64
CA ALA A 120 16.43 27.34 36.52
C ALA A 120 17.73 28.02 36.98
N THR A 121 18.87 27.49 36.53
CA THR A 121 20.21 27.91 36.97
C THR A 121 20.79 29.05 36.13
N ASP A 122 20.28 29.27 34.91
CA ASP A 122 20.70 30.37 34.03
C ASP A 122 19.74 31.57 34.11
N GLY A 123 20.14 32.64 34.79
CA GLY A 123 19.37 33.89 34.90
C GLY A 123 19.74 34.98 33.88
N SER A 124 20.32 34.62 32.74
CA SER A 124 20.83 35.59 31.76
C SER A 124 19.74 36.38 31.02
N ASN A 125 20.06 37.65 30.70
CA ASN A 125 19.19 38.48 29.86
C ASN A 125 18.99 37.90 28.45
N ALA A 126 19.99 37.20 27.91
CA ALA A 126 19.89 36.54 26.60
C ALA A 126 18.77 35.49 26.58
N LEU A 127 18.74 34.61 27.59
CA LEU A 127 17.71 33.59 27.73
C LEU A 127 16.33 34.21 28.00
N ALA A 128 16.25 35.21 28.88
CA ALA A 128 15.00 35.93 29.14
C ALA A 128 14.41 36.60 27.88
N ASN A 129 15.28 37.23 27.07
CA ASN A 129 14.88 37.84 25.80
C ASN A 129 14.41 36.79 24.78
N TYR A 130 15.10 35.65 24.70
CA TYR A 130 14.70 34.55 23.82
C TYR A 130 13.33 34.00 24.18
N ILE A 131 13.09 33.70 25.47
CA ILE A 131 11.79 33.24 25.97
C ILE A 131 10.69 34.27 25.71
N SER A 132 10.99 35.57 25.89
CA SER A 132 10.06 36.66 25.55
C SER A 132 9.71 36.67 24.04
N GLY A 133 10.69 36.40 23.17
CA GLY A 133 10.48 36.19 21.74
C GLY A 133 9.54 35.02 21.45
N LEU A 134 9.77 33.85 22.07
CA LEU A 134 8.91 32.68 21.94
C LEU A 134 7.46 32.96 22.36
N ARG A 135 7.25 33.80 23.40
CA ARG A 135 5.91 34.26 23.80
C ARG A 135 5.26 35.13 22.73
N LYS A 136 6.01 36.10 22.17
CA LYS A 136 5.52 37.01 21.12
C LYS A 136 5.12 36.27 19.86
N ASP A 137 5.92 35.29 19.45
CA ASP A 137 5.69 34.46 18.26
C ASP A 137 4.56 33.44 18.45
N GLY A 138 3.98 33.36 19.66
CA GLY A 138 2.87 32.48 19.97
C GLY A 138 3.23 31.01 20.15
N ILE A 139 4.52 30.68 20.23
CA ILE A 139 5.01 29.32 20.55
C ILE A 139 4.60 28.94 21.97
N LEU A 140 4.69 29.87 22.92
CA LEU A 140 4.34 29.66 24.32
C LEU A 140 2.87 29.98 24.65
N LYS A 141 1.97 29.94 23.66
CA LYS A 141 0.51 30.08 23.88
C LYS A 141 -0.09 28.80 24.42
N SER A 142 -1.19 28.93 25.16
CA SER A 142 -1.95 27.77 25.66
C SER A 142 -2.45 26.91 24.50
N LYS A 143 -2.02 25.64 24.48
CA LYS A 143 -2.37 24.60 23.52
C LYS A 143 -2.24 23.24 24.19
N ARG A 144 -2.63 22.17 23.49
CA ARG A 144 -2.36 20.80 23.93
C ARG A 144 -0.86 20.64 24.19
N THR A 145 -0.52 20.03 25.32
CA THR A 145 0.87 19.90 25.82
C THR A 145 1.80 19.25 24.79
N VAL A 146 1.33 18.25 24.04
CA VAL A 146 2.13 17.61 22.98
C VAL A 146 2.46 18.61 21.87
N ASP A 147 1.48 19.32 21.33
CA ASP A 147 1.69 20.31 20.27
C ASP A 147 2.60 21.46 20.73
N PHE A 148 2.45 21.87 22.00
CA PHE A 148 3.32 22.85 22.64
C PHE A 148 4.79 22.38 22.64
N LEU A 149 5.06 21.15 23.09
CA LEU A 149 6.41 20.60 23.17
C LEU A 149 7.02 20.39 21.78
N VAL A 150 6.22 19.91 20.81
CA VAL A 150 6.65 19.79 19.41
C VAL A 150 7.06 21.16 18.85
N GLY A 151 6.20 22.18 19.01
CA GLY A 151 6.48 23.52 18.52
C GLY A 151 7.70 24.16 19.19
N LEU A 152 7.88 23.98 20.50
CA LEU A 152 9.04 24.47 21.23
C LEU A 152 10.34 23.79 20.78
N ASN A 153 10.32 22.47 20.67
CA ASN A 153 11.50 21.69 20.27
C ASN A 153 11.94 22.02 18.83
N GLN A 154 10.97 22.10 17.90
CA GLN A 154 11.22 22.51 16.52
C GLN A 154 11.77 23.94 16.45
N ARG A 155 11.30 24.84 17.31
CA ARG A 155 11.79 26.21 17.31
C ARG A 155 13.26 26.31 17.75
N VAL A 156 13.65 25.58 18.79
CA VAL A 156 15.08 25.52 19.20
C VAL A 156 15.94 24.92 18.09
N TYR A 157 15.46 23.85 17.44
CA TYR A 157 16.14 23.23 16.30
C TYR A 157 16.35 24.21 15.13
N GLN A 158 15.34 25.01 14.80
CA GLN A 158 15.42 26.00 13.71
C GLN A 158 16.34 27.17 14.05
N ASP A 159 16.37 27.60 15.32
CA ASP A 159 17.12 28.79 15.74
C ASP A 159 18.61 28.51 16.03
N ILE A 160 18.98 27.27 16.36
CA ILE A 160 20.35 26.88 16.77
C ILE A 160 20.96 25.88 15.79
N SER A 161 21.97 26.33 15.03
CA SER A 161 22.68 25.47 14.08
C SER A 161 23.57 24.43 14.78
N TYR A 162 23.47 23.17 14.38
CA TYR A 162 24.28 22.09 14.94
C TYR A 162 25.74 22.16 14.47
N VAL A 163 26.69 22.08 15.41
CA VAL A 163 28.14 22.00 15.15
C VAL A 163 28.82 20.95 16.03
N ILE A 164 29.80 20.23 15.48
CA ILE A 164 30.62 19.28 16.24
C ILE A 164 31.67 20.06 17.03
N ARG A 165 31.83 19.75 18.32
CA ARG A 165 32.75 20.44 19.23
C ARG A 165 33.59 19.48 20.04
N MET A 166 34.89 19.72 20.04
CA MET A 166 35.87 18.94 20.81
C MET A 166 36.18 19.54 22.18
N GLU A 167 35.80 20.79 22.45
CA GLU A 167 36.09 21.40 23.75
C GLU A 167 35.30 20.70 24.88
N PRO A 168 35.85 20.59 26.09
CA PRO A 168 35.12 20.02 27.23
C PRO A 168 33.99 20.94 27.71
N GLY A 169 32.97 20.35 28.34
CA GLY A 169 31.87 21.07 28.98
C GLY A 169 30.76 21.54 28.03
N VAL A 170 29.69 22.09 28.61
CA VAL A 170 28.51 22.61 27.89
C VAL A 170 28.60 24.14 27.79
N GLN A 171 28.23 24.71 26.65
CA GLN A 171 28.06 26.17 26.52
C GLN A 171 26.99 26.68 27.49
N THR A 172 27.17 27.92 27.95
CA THR A 172 26.08 28.61 28.66
C THR A 172 24.94 28.92 27.68
N CYS A 173 23.71 29.14 28.18
CA CYS A 173 22.60 29.49 27.28
C CYS A 173 22.89 30.81 26.54
N THR A 174 23.51 31.78 27.21
CA THR A 174 24.00 33.02 26.59
C THR A 174 24.90 32.75 25.39
N GLN A 175 25.93 31.90 25.56
CA GLN A 175 26.85 31.57 24.46
C GLN A 175 26.13 30.90 23.30
N THR A 176 25.25 29.94 23.60
CA THR A 176 24.49 29.20 22.57
C THR A 176 23.58 30.14 21.78
N LEU A 177 22.87 31.05 22.46
CA LEU A 177 21.94 32.00 21.85
C LEU A 177 22.65 33.12 21.08
N GLU A 178 23.77 33.64 21.59
CA GLU A 178 24.57 34.67 20.91
C GLU A 178 25.24 34.12 19.65
N ARG A 179 25.76 32.88 19.71
CA ARG A 179 26.39 32.21 18.57
C ARG A 179 25.40 31.60 17.58
N ARG A 180 24.14 31.39 18.01
CA ARG A 180 23.11 30.62 17.29
C ARG A 180 23.62 29.28 16.77
N SER A 181 24.54 28.67 17.51
CA SER A 181 25.15 27.40 17.15
C SER A 181 25.68 26.68 18.37
N GLY A 182 25.61 25.35 18.35
CA GLY A 182 26.01 24.50 19.45
C GLY A 182 26.10 23.02 19.07
N SER A 183 26.76 22.25 19.93
CA SER A 183 26.73 20.78 19.89
C SER A 183 25.45 20.24 20.53
N CYS A 184 25.20 18.93 20.44
CA CYS A 184 23.99 18.32 21.00
C CYS A 184 23.76 18.64 22.49
N ARG A 185 24.83 18.59 23.29
CA ARG A 185 24.83 18.98 24.71
C ARG A 185 24.42 20.44 24.94
N ASP A 186 24.78 21.35 24.03
CA ASP A 186 24.52 22.78 24.18
C ASP A 186 23.03 23.06 23.94
N SER A 187 22.48 22.54 22.83
CA SER A 187 21.06 22.66 22.50
C SER A 187 20.15 21.95 23.52
N ALA A 188 20.55 20.77 23.99
CA ALA A 188 19.83 20.02 25.01
C ALA A 188 19.73 20.81 26.33
N PHE A 189 20.85 21.38 26.79
CA PHE A 189 20.85 22.16 28.03
C PHE A 189 20.10 23.49 27.89
N LEU A 190 20.17 24.15 26.72
CA LEU A 190 19.34 25.32 26.43
C LEU A 190 17.85 24.98 26.56
N LEU A 191 17.39 23.86 25.96
CA LEU A 191 16.00 23.43 26.05
C LEU A 191 15.60 23.08 27.50
N VAL A 192 16.47 22.40 28.26
CA VAL A 192 16.27 22.14 29.69
C VAL A 192 16.01 23.45 30.44
N GLN A 193 16.87 24.47 30.26
CA GLN A 193 16.72 25.75 30.96
C GLN A 193 15.45 26.49 30.53
N ILE A 194 15.10 26.50 29.24
CA ILE A 194 13.85 27.10 28.76
C ILE A 194 12.64 26.46 29.45
N LEU A 195 12.58 25.13 29.50
CA LEU A 195 11.49 24.39 30.16
C LEU A 195 11.36 24.75 31.64
N ARG A 196 12.49 24.87 32.37
CA ARG A 196 12.48 25.27 33.79
C ARG A 196 11.96 26.68 34.00
N HIS A 197 12.34 27.63 33.14
CA HIS A 197 11.87 29.01 33.20
C HIS A 197 10.38 29.19 32.92
N ILE A 198 9.76 28.24 32.20
CA ILE A 198 8.30 28.20 31.99
C ILE A 198 7.56 27.34 33.02
N GLY A 199 8.27 26.79 34.02
CA GLY A 199 7.68 26.06 35.14
C GLY A 199 7.56 24.55 34.94
N LEU A 200 8.17 23.98 33.89
CA LEU A 200 8.18 22.55 33.62
C LEU A 200 9.48 21.90 34.13
N ALA A 201 9.36 20.81 34.87
CA ALA A 201 10.51 20.06 35.38
C ALA A 201 11.22 19.35 34.22
N SER A 202 12.52 19.58 34.09
CA SER A 202 13.31 19.03 32.99
C SER A 202 14.70 18.53 33.45
N ARG A 203 15.22 17.51 32.76
CA ARG A 203 16.54 16.92 33.01
C ARG A 203 17.36 16.78 31.74
N PHE A 204 18.68 16.86 31.91
CA PHE A 204 19.67 16.64 30.86
C PHE A 204 19.98 15.15 30.76
N VAL A 205 19.93 14.59 29.56
CA VAL A 205 20.24 13.18 29.32
C VAL A 205 21.44 13.07 28.42
N SER A 206 22.42 12.26 28.84
CA SER A 206 23.52 11.81 28.00
C SER A 206 23.30 10.33 27.68
N GLY A 207 23.46 9.96 26.41
CA GLY A 207 23.16 8.62 25.94
C GLY A 207 23.87 8.24 24.65
N TYR A 208 23.58 7.05 24.14
CA TYR A 208 23.87 6.69 22.77
C TYR A 208 22.72 7.10 21.86
N LEU A 209 23.05 7.59 20.67
CA LEU A 209 22.11 7.70 19.56
C LEU A 209 22.51 6.66 18.52
N ILE A 210 21.60 5.73 18.20
CA ILE A 210 21.73 4.83 17.07
C ILE A 210 20.74 5.30 16.00
N GLN A 211 21.25 5.64 14.83
CA GLN A 211 20.42 5.96 13.67
C GLN A 211 20.76 5.01 12.53
N LEU A 212 19.78 4.18 12.19
CA LEU A 212 19.89 3.23 11.11
C LEU A 212 19.45 3.88 9.80
N LYS A 213 20.16 3.56 8.71
CA LYS A 213 19.74 3.89 7.36
C LYS A 213 18.35 3.28 7.11
N PRO A 214 17.34 4.08 6.72
CA PRO A 214 16.04 3.54 6.38
C PRO A 214 16.17 2.64 5.14
N ASP A 215 15.32 1.61 5.03
CA ASP A 215 15.33 0.72 3.86
C ASP A 215 14.99 1.47 2.57
N GLU A 216 14.08 2.41 2.69
CA GLU A 216 13.56 3.21 1.61
C GLU A 216 13.72 4.68 1.97
N VAL A 217 14.20 5.47 1.01
CA VAL A 217 14.30 6.92 1.18
C VAL A 217 12.91 7.51 1.03
N SER A 218 12.48 8.31 2.00
CA SER A 218 11.21 9.03 1.91
C SER A 218 11.27 10.04 0.76
N ILE A 219 10.24 10.05 -0.09
CA ILE A 219 10.10 11.04 -1.17
C ILE A 219 9.68 12.40 -0.60
N HIS A 220 8.78 12.36 0.39
CA HIS A 220 8.31 13.53 1.12
C HIS A 220 8.79 13.46 2.59
N GLY A 221 9.40 14.52 3.11
CA GLY A 221 9.93 14.58 4.48
C GLY A 221 11.45 14.37 4.60
N PRO A 222 12.00 14.30 5.83
CA PRO A 222 13.44 14.16 6.05
C PRO A 222 13.94 12.79 5.56
N SER A 223 15.06 12.78 4.83
CA SER A 223 15.61 11.61 4.14
C SER A 223 16.23 10.53 5.05
N GLY A 224 16.13 10.68 6.38
CA GLY A 224 16.75 9.80 7.37
C GLY A 224 18.28 9.80 7.30
N ALA A 225 18.92 8.87 8.01
CA ALA A 225 20.37 8.71 7.97
C ALA A 225 20.84 8.09 6.64
N LYS A 226 21.96 8.57 6.07
CA LYS A 226 22.52 8.04 4.80
C LYS A 226 23.19 6.69 4.96
N GLU A 227 23.74 6.45 6.14
CA GLU A 227 24.42 5.22 6.56
C GLU A 227 24.05 4.92 8.01
N ASP A 228 24.27 3.68 8.44
CA ASP A 228 24.12 3.33 9.84
C ASP A 228 25.21 4.03 10.63
N PHE A 229 24.82 4.83 11.62
CA PHE A 229 25.79 5.48 12.47
C PHE A 229 25.33 5.49 13.92
N THR A 230 26.33 5.69 14.78
CA THR A 230 26.09 5.86 16.21
C THR A 230 27.08 6.87 16.76
N ASP A 231 26.62 7.65 17.73
CA ASP A 231 27.46 8.59 18.47
C ASP A 231 26.99 8.70 19.93
N LEU A 232 27.83 9.28 20.77
CA LEU A 232 27.38 9.84 22.03
C LEU A 232 26.53 11.07 21.75
N HIS A 233 25.36 11.11 22.36
CA HIS A 233 24.38 12.16 22.15
C HIS A 233 23.85 12.71 23.46
N ALA A 234 23.19 13.86 23.36
CA ALA A 234 22.50 14.48 24.49
C ALA A 234 21.17 15.09 24.06
N TRP A 235 20.17 14.95 24.92
CA TRP A 235 18.82 15.48 24.72
C TRP A 235 18.22 15.95 26.04
N ALA A 236 17.05 16.58 25.98
CA ALA A 236 16.30 17.03 27.15
C ALA A 236 15.16 16.05 27.44
N GLU A 237 14.85 15.82 28.71
CA GLU A 237 13.60 15.15 29.11
C GLU A 237 12.75 16.08 29.97
N VAL A 238 11.43 16.07 29.75
CA VAL A 238 10.45 16.83 30.53
C VAL A 238 9.55 15.89 31.30
N PHE A 239 9.27 16.19 32.57
CA PHE A 239 8.34 15.40 33.38
C PHE A 239 6.91 15.91 33.19
N LEU A 240 6.02 15.04 32.71
CA LEU A 240 4.61 15.33 32.52
C LEU A 240 3.78 14.40 33.43
N PRO A 241 2.85 14.93 34.26
CA PRO A 241 1.93 14.10 35.04
C PRO A 241 1.16 13.12 34.14
N GLY A 242 1.10 11.86 34.53
CA GLY A 242 0.51 10.76 33.74
C GLY A 242 1.52 10.07 32.80
N ALA A 243 2.39 10.82 32.12
CA ALA A 243 3.33 10.26 31.14
C ALA A 243 4.71 9.93 31.71
N GLY A 244 5.12 10.63 32.78
CA GLY A 244 6.48 10.56 33.32
C GLY A 244 7.48 11.38 32.50
N TRP A 245 8.72 10.89 32.37
CA TRP A 245 9.79 11.57 31.63
C TRP A 245 9.67 11.33 30.11
N VAL A 246 9.53 12.41 29.35
CA VAL A 246 9.38 12.38 27.89
C VAL A 246 10.57 13.08 27.23
N GLY A 247 11.23 12.41 26.29
CA GLY A 247 12.45 12.90 25.64
C GLY A 247 12.21 13.79 24.43
N LEU A 248 12.97 14.88 24.34
CA LEU A 248 12.96 15.91 23.31
C LEU A 248 14.37 16.13 22.80
N ASP A 249 14.59 15.93 21.51
CA ASP A 249 15.88 16.15 20.87
C ASP A 249 15.88 17.46 20.07
N PRO A 250 16.47 18.54 20.63
CA PRO A 250 16.50 19.85 19.96
C PRO A 250 17.50 19.91 18.80
N THR A 251 18.27 18.85 18.54
CA THR A 251 19.16 18.79 17.37
C THR A 251 18.49 18.25 16.12
N SER A 252 17.39 17.50 16.29
CA SER A 252 16.56 17.01 15.19
C SER A 252 15.18 17.69 15.14
N GLY A 253 14.77 18.35 16.24
CA GLY A 253 13.42 18.89 16.39
C GLY A 253 12.35 17.82 16.62
N LEU A 254 12.77 16.57 16.91
CA LEU A 254 11.90 15.41 17.11
C LEU A 254 11.89 14.96 18.59
N PHE A 255 10.88 14.17 18.95
CA PHE A 255 10.90 13.48 20.24
C PHE A 255 11.90 12.30 20.20
N ALA A 256 12.41 11.90 21.35
CA ALA A 256 13.33 10.77 21.48
C ALA A 256 12.61 9.45 21.13
N GLY A 257 13.19 8.69 20.18
CA GLY A 257 12.68 7.41 19.70
C GLY A 257 13.53 6.22 20.17
N GLU A 258 13.41 5.09 19.48
CA GLU A 258 14.11 3.84 19.81
C GLU A 258 15.64 3.90 19.70
N GLY A 259 16.16 4.83 18.91
CA GLY A 259 17.58 5.09 18.76
C GLY A 259 18.21 5.81 19.96
N HIS A 260 17.41 6.46 20.81
CA HIS A 260 17.87 7.24 21.97
C HIS A 260 17.99 6.34 23.19
N ILE A 261 19.21 5.85 23.46
CA ILE A 261 19.51 4.93 24.56
C ILE A 261 20.11 5.73 25.72
N PRO A 262 19.35 6.07 26.78
CA PRO A 262 19.86 6.87 27.88
C PRO A 262 20.96 6.13 28.64
N LEU A 263 22.06 6.82 28.96
CA LEU A 263 23.12 6.33 29.83
C LEU A 263 23.04 6.96 31.22
N ALA A 264 22.90 8.29 31.26
CA ALA A 264 22.74 9.07 32.48
C ALA A 264 21.76 10.22 32.28
N ALA A 265 20.75 10.30 33.15
CA ALA A 265 19.78 11.39 33.20
C ALA A 265 19.91 12.15 34.52
N VAL A 266 20.17 13.46 34.45
CA VAL A 266 20.57 14.28 35.60
C VAL A 266 20.00 15.70 35.50
N PRO A 267 19.81 16.42 36.62
CA PRO A 267 19.39 17.82 36.56
C PRO A 267 20.48 18.72 35.95
N GLU A 268 21.75 18.49 36.26
CA GLU A 268 22.86 19.35 35.79
C GLU A 268 23.88 18.56 34.95
N PRO A 269 24.30 19.05 33.76
CA PRO A 269 25.12 18.28 32.82
C PRO A 269 26.44 17.75 33.37
N GLY A 270 27.03 18.43 34.36
CA GLY A 270 28.30 18.02 34.98
C GLY A 270 28.25 16.58 35.52
N SER A 271 27.09 16.15 36.02
CA SER A 271 26.87 14.80 36.57
C SER A 271 26.64 13.72 35.50
N ALA A 272 26.44 14.10 34.24
CA ALA A 272 26.22 13.17 33.11
C ALA A 272 27.49 12.90 32.28
N SER A 273 28.66 13.40 32.69
CA SER A 273 29.92 13.13 32.00
C SER A 273 30.13 11.61 31.79
N PRO A 274 30.29 11.13 30.55
CA PRO A 274 30.41 9.69 30.25
C PRO A 274 31.63 9.03 30.90
N VAL A 275 32.75 9.77 30.95
CA VAL A 275 33.97 9.40 31.67
C VAL A 275 34.41 10.62 32.48
N PHE A 276 34.64 10.43 33.78
CA PHE A 276 35.13 11.48 34.67
C PHE A 276 36.30 10.96 35.51
N GLY A 277 37.40 11.69 35.52
CA GLY A 277 38.62 11.35 36.26
C GLY A 277 39.76 12.27 35.87
N TYR A 278 40.84 12.21 36.65
CA TYR A 278 42.05 13.00 36.43
C TYR A 278 43.26 12.08 36.27
N SER A 279 44.28 12.56 35.58
CA SER A 279 45.60 11.95 35.50
C SER A 279 46.66 12.95 35.98
N ASP A 280 47.86 12.45 36.31
CA ASP A 280 49.03 13.32 36.45
C ASP A 280 49.20 14.17 35.17
N PRO A 281 49.69 15.42 35.25
CA PRO A 281 49.97 16.22 34.06
C PRO A 281 50.90 15.49 33.08
N ALA A 282 50.42 15.24 31.87
CA ALA A 282 51.12 14.50 30.83
C ALA A 282 50.63 14.92 29.44
N GLU A 283 51.47 14.74 28.42
CA GLU A 283 51.00 14.83 27.04
C GLU A 283 50.20 13.57 26.73
N SER A 284 49.02 13.73 26.14
CA SER A 284 48.16 12.59 25.82
C SER A 284 47.66 12.64 24.39
N LYS A 285 47.64 11.47 23.75
CA LYS A 285 46.99 11.23 22.48
C LYS A 285 45.62 10.62 22.75
N PHE A 286 44.58 11.34 22.36
CA PHE A 286 43.20 10.89 22.49
C PHE A 286 42.77 10.12 21.23
N GLY A 287 42.20 8.94 21.43
CA GLY A 287 41.56 8.14 20.40
C GLY A 287 40.11 7.87 20.76
N PHE A 288 39.23 7.99 19.77
CA PHE A 288 37.80 7.75 19.92
C PHE A 288 37.29 7.03 18.67
N ARG A 289 36.53 5.95 18.88
CA ARG A 289 35.91 5.18 17.81
C ARG A 289 34.56 4.68 18.29
N MET A 290 33.54 4.89 17.47
CA MET A 290 32.26 4.23 17.62
C MET A 290 31.88 3.53 16.32
N GLU A 291 31.28 2.36 16.43
CA GLU A 291 30.84 1.57 15.29
C GLU A 291 29.53 0.87 15.63
N VAL A 292 28.64 0.82 14.63
CA VAL A 292 27.37 0.13 14.73
C VAL A 292 27.28 -0.91 13.61
N LYS A 293 26.80 -2.11 13.94
CA LYS A 293 26.57 -3.18 12.95
C LYS A 293 25.23 -3.85 13.19
N ARG A 294 24.50 -4.09 12.11
CA ARG A 294 23.30 -4.93 12.13
C ARG A 294 23.75 -6.39 12.22
N PHE A 295 23.36 -7.07 13.30
CA PHE A 295 23.75 -8.45 13.59
C PHE A 295 22.71 -9.46 13.08
N GLN A 296 21.42 -9.14 13.22
CA GLN A 296 20.33 -9.97 12.76
C GLN A 296 19.19 -9.10 12.23
N GLU A 297 18.82 -9.29 10.96
CA GLU A 297 17.67 -8.64 10.34
C GLU A 297 16.53 -9.65 10.17
N SER A 298 15.37 -9.34 10.73
CA SER A 298 14.15 -10.09 10.42
C SER A 298 13.67 -9.73 9.00
N PRO A 299 13.14 -10.68 8.22
CA PRO A 299 12.58 -10.42 6.89
C PRO A 299 11.51 -9.34 6.94
N ARG A 300 11.63 -8.28 6.13
CA ARG A 300 10.70 -7.12 6.17
C ARG A 300 10.25 -6.74 4.77
N VAL A 301 9.01 -6.29 4.67
CA VAL A 301 8.35 -5.95 3.40
C VAL A 301 8.99 -4.78 2.65
N THR A 302 9.59 -3.84 3.38
CA THR A 302 10.32 -2.67 2.85
C THR A 302 11.65 -3.05 2.18
N LYS A 303 12.24 -4.18 2.58
CA LYS A 303 13.47 -4.72 1.98
C LYS A 303 13.42 -6.25 2.01
N PRO A 304 12.62 -6.87 1.11
CA PRO A 304 12.26 -8.27 1.22
C PRO A 304 13.45 -9.21 1.01
N TYR A 305 14.44 -8.81 0.19
CA TYR A 305 15.54 -9.67 -0.23
C TYR A 305 16.88 -8.95 -0.17
N THR A 306 17.92 -9.69 0.26
CA THR A 306 19.32 -9.31 0.08
C THR A 306 19.72 -9.45 -1.39
N ASP A 307 20.80 -8.78 -1.81
CA ASP A 307 21.28 -8.86 -3.20
C ASP A 307 21.57 -10.31 -3.65
N PRO A 308 22.26 -11.16 -2.85
CA PRO A 308 22.48 -12.55 -3.24
C PRO A 308 21.19 -13.38 -3.38
N THR A 309 20.17 -13.10 -2.55
CA THR A 309 18.86 -13.76 -2.66
C THR A 309 18.14 -13.32 -3.93
N TRP A 310 18.16 -12.03 -4.24
CA TRP A 310 17.56 -11.50 -5.46
C TRP A 310 18.24 -12.03 -6.73
N ASP A 311 19.56 -12.14 -6.74
CA ASP A 311 20.31 -12.72 -7.86
C ASP A 311 19.93 -14.18 -8.14
N ARG A 312 19.62 -14.96 -7.10
CA ARG A 312 19.11 -16.35 -7.25
C ARG A 312 17.73 -16.37 -7.90
N VAL A 313 16.82 -15.49 -7.48
CA VAL A 313 15.48 -15.34 -8.09
C VAL A 313 15.61 -14.98 -9.57
N LEU A 314 16.46 -13.99 -9.91
CA LEU A 314 16.69 -13.58 -11.30
C LEU A 314 17.28 -14.72 -12.15
N LYS A 315 18.17 -15.53 -11.56
CA LYS A 315 18.72 -16.72 -12.23
C LYS A 315 17.63 -17.77 -12.47
N LEU A 316 16.82 -18.07 -11.46
CA LEU A 316 15.72 -19.04 -11.58
C LEU A 316 14.71 -18.63 -12.66
N GLY A 317 14.39 -17.34 -12.76
CA GLY A 317 13.53 -16.83 -13.82
C GLY A 317 14.13 -16.96 -15.23
N LYS A 318 15.44 -16.77 -15.39
CA LYS A 318 16.13 -17.06 -16.67
C LYS A 318 16.11 -18.55 -17.01
N ASP A 319 16.29 -19.41 -16.02
CA ASP A 319 16.24 -20.86 -16.18
C ASP A 319 14.82 -21.33 -16.56
N LEU A 320 13.78 -20.72 -15.97
CA LEU A 320 12.38 -20.90 -16.35
C LEU A 320 12.16 -20.54 -17.83
N ASP A 321 12.58 -19.35 -18.27
CA ASP A 321 12.43 -18.91 -19.68
C ASP A 321 13.09 -19.91 -20.65
N ALA A 322 14.30 -20.36 -20.32
CA ALA A 322 15.02 -21.35 -21.13
C ALA A 322 14.28 -22.69 -21.20
N LYS A 323 13.69 -23.13 -20.09
CA LYS A 323 12.94 -24.38 -19.97
C LYS A 323 11.61 -24.32 -20.72
N CYS A 324 10.84 -23.24 -20.54
CA CYS A 324 9.56 -23.07 -21.22
C CYS A 324 9.79 -22.92 -22.75
N LYS A 325 10.88 -22.27 -23.21
CA LYS A 325 11.31 -22.29 -24.63
C LYS A 325 11.68 -23.68 -25.14
N LYS A 326 12.47 -24.45 -24.38
CA LYS A 326 12.90 -25.80 -24.76
C LYS A 326 11.72 -26.77 -24.95
N ASN A 327 10.67 -26.62 -24.14
CA ASN A 327 9.50 -27.49 -24.12
C ASN A 327 8.29 -26.94 -24.91
N ASP A 328 8.47 -25.87 -25.69
CA ASP A 328 7.41 -25.17 -26.45
C ASP A 328 6.20 -24.76 -25.59
N ILE A 329 6.47 -24.34 -24.35
CA ILE A 329 5.49 -23.78 -23.42
C ILE A 329 5.35 -22.28 -23.74
N ARG A 330 4.36 -21.96 -24.56
CA ARG A 330 4.03 -20.58 -24.94
C ARG A 330 3.16 -19.99 -23.85
N VAL A 331 3.79 -19.35 -22.87
CA VAL A 331 3.09 -18.73 -21.75
C VAL A 331 3.29 -17.22 -21.79
N SER A 332 2.23 -16.48 -21.48
CA SER A 332 2.28 -15.07 -21.16
C SER A 332 1.62 -14.83 -19.82
N ILE A 333 2.10 -13.81 -19.11
CA ILE A 333 1.57 -13.40 -17.80
C ILE A 333 1.21 -11.92 -17.83
N GLY A 334 0.01 -11.60 -17.37
CA GLY A 334 -0.46 -10.24 -17.14
C GLY A 334 -0.84 -10.05 -15.68
N GLY A 335 -0.99 -8.80 -15.27
CA GLY A 335 -1.41 -8.45 -13.92
C GLY A 335 -2.33 -7.24 -13.91
N GLU A 336 -3.17 -7.18 -12.88
CA GLU A 336 -4.03 -6.04 -12.54
C GLU A 336 -3.62 -5.46 -11.17
N PRO A 337 -2.38 -4.97 -11.00
CA PRO A 337 -1.93 -4.36 -9.74
C PRO A 337 -2.74 -3.12 -9.38
N THR A 338 -2.92 -2.92 -8.08
CA THR A 338 -3.74 -1.83 -7.53
C THR A 338 -2.94 -0.93 -6.58
N PHE A 339 -3.24 0.36 -6.58
CA PHE A 339 -2.53 1.39 -5.80
C PHE A 339 -3.49 2.36 -5.10
N ILE A 340 -3.03 2.95 -4.00
CA ILE A 340 -3.72 4.02 -3.25
C ILE A 340 -2.77 5.20 -2.98
N SER A 341 -3.31 6.40 -2.69
CA SER A 341 -2.48 7.54 -2.28
C SER A 341 -1.78 7.27 -0.94
N ASP A 342 -0.50 7.67 -0.83
CA ASP A 342 0.30 7.57 0.39
C ASP A 342 0.11 8.76 1.34
N ILE A 343 -0.28 9.92 0.80
CA ILE A 343 -0.53 11.19 1.50
C ILE A 343 -1.99 11.25 1.99
N SER A 344 -2.94 10.97 1.10
CA SER A 344 -4.38 11.22 1.31
C SER A 344 -5.12 9.96 1.79
N ARG A 345 -4.48 9.12 2.61
CA ARG A 345 -5.00 7.77 2.99
C ARG A 345 -6.38 7.77 3.67
N GLN A 346 -6.78 8.88 4.29
CA GLN A 346 -8.09 8.99 4.96
C GLN A 346 -9.23 9.32 3.99
N ASP A 347 -8.92 9.79 2.78
CA ASP A 347 -9.93 10.26 1.85
C ASP A 347 -10.85 9.09 1.40
N PRO A 348 -12.18 9.29 1.35
CA PRO A 348 -13.12 8.27 0.91
C PRO A 348 -12.79 7.66 -0.47
N GLN A 349 -12.18 8.41 -1.40
CA GLN A 349 -11.77 7.88 -2.71
C GLN A 349 -10.76 6.73 -2.62
N TRP A 350 -9.97 6.65 -1.54
CA TRP A 350 -8.97 5.60 -1.31
C TRP A 350 -9.45 4.51 -0.32
N ASN A 351 -10.73 4.56 0.06
CA ASN A 351 -11.32 3.65 1.03
C ASN A 351 -12.60 2.98 0.53
N THR A 352 -13.53 3.74 -0.05
CA THR A 352 -14.88 3.27 -0.39
C THR A 352 -15.36 3.76 -1.75
N LEU A 353 -15.07 5.02 -2.13
CA LEU A 353 -15.56 5.58 -3.38
C LEU A 353 -14.72 5.11 -4.57
N ALA A 354 -15.39 4.91 -5.71
CA ALA A 354 -14.70 4.57 -6.96
C ALA A 354 -13.98 5.79 -7.55
N LEU A 355 -14.65 6.95 -7.57
CA LEU A 355 -14.16 8.17 -8.23
C LEU A 355 -13.66 9.21 -7.21
N GLY A 356 -12.81 10.12 -7.68
CA GLY A 356 -12.32 11.28 -6.94
C GLY A 356 -11.38 12.11 -7.79
N LYS A 357 -11.21 13.40 -7.46
CA LYS A 357 -10.46 14.37 -8.28
C LYS A 357 -8.96 14.04 -8.31
N GLU A 358 -8.35 13.92 -7.13
CA GLU A 358 -6.95 13.53 -6.98
C GLU A 358 -6.68 12.16 -7.64
N LYS A 359 -7.62 11.21 -7.52
CA LYS A 359 -7.51 9.89 -8.14
C LYS A 359 -7.37 9.96 -9.66
N LEU A 360 -8.15 10.83 -10.34
CA LEU A 360 -8.03 11.03 -11.79
C LEU A 360 -6.69 11.68 -12.15
N GLU A 361 -6.28 12.73 -11.44
CA GLU A 361 -5.02 13.45 -11.69
C GLU A 361 -3.78 12.55 -11.52
N LEU A 362 -3.75 11.73 -10.45
CA LEU A 362 -2.70 10.73 -10.24
C LEU A 362 -2.74 9.63 -11.31
N GLY A 363 -3.94 9.19 -11.71
CA GLY A 363 -4.13 8.22 -12.79
C GLY A 363 -3.59 8.70 -14.14
N GLU A 364 -3.88 9.94 -14.54
CA GLU A 364 -3.38 10.54 -15.78
C GLU A 364 -1.87 10.73 -15.78
N THR A 365 -1.32 11.16 -14.64
CA THR A 365 0.12 11.36 -14.48
C THR A 365 0.87 10.01 -14.53
N LEU A 366 0.36 9.00 -13.83
CA LEU A 366 0.90 7.63 -13.88
C LEU A 366 0.83 7.06 -15.31
N LEU A 367 -0.32 7.22 -16.00
CA LEU A 367 -0.48 6.80 -17.39
C LEU A 367 0.59 7.42 -18.28
N THR A 368 0.83 8.73 -18.12
CA THR A 368 1.81 9.49 -18.90
C THR A 368 3.23 9.01 -18.67
N ASN A 369 3.60 8.74 -17.42
CA ASN A 369 4.92 8.22 -17.07
C ASN A 369 5.14 6.80 -17.62
N LEU A 370 4.20 5.90 -17.39
CA LEU A 370 4.27 4.53 -17.90
C LEU A 370 4.31 4.48 -19.43
N ARG A 371 3.52 5.34 -20.08
CA ARG A 371 3.52 5.49 -21.54
C ARG A 371 4.91 5.80 -22.09
N LYS A 372 5.65 6.72 -21.47
CA LYS A 372 7.02 7.09 -21.89
C LYS A 372 7.99 5.91 -21.79
N LYS A 373 7.80 5.01 -20.83
CA LYS A 373 8.67 3.85 -20.61
C LYS A 373 8.30 2.65 -21.50
N PHE A 374 7.02 2.35 -21.62
CA PHE A 374 6.55 1.12 -22.28
C PHE A 374 6.23 1.29 -23.76
N SER A 375 5.72 2.46 -24.17
CA SER A 375 5.17 2.62 -25.51
C SER A 375 5.32 4.07 -26.04
N PRO A 376 6.54 4.54 -26.35
CA PRO A 376 6.72 5.84 -27.00
C PRO A 376 5.95 5.91 -28.34
N GLY A 377 5.33 7.05 -28.63
CA GLY A 377 4.55 7.23 -29.87
C GLY A 377 3.17 6.55 -29.87
N SER A 378 2.68 6.15 -28.70
CA SER A 378 1.34 5.58 -28.49
C SER A 378 0.24 6.65 -28.47
N LEU A 379 -1.01 6.21 -28.63
CA LEU A 379 -2.22 7.02 -28.52
C LEU A 379 -2.81 6.94 -27.10
N VAL A 380 -3.21 8.07 -26.53
CA VAL A 380 -3.98 8.12 -25.27
C VAL A 380 -5.44 8.36 -25.59
N GLN A 381 -6.34 7.61 -24.97
CA GLN A 381 -7.79 7.76 -25.12
C GLN A 381 -8.51 7.58 -23.78
N VAL A 382 -9.46 8.45 -23.48
CA VAL A 382 -10.34 8.37 -22.30
C VAL A 382 -11.67 7.74 -22.70
N THR A 383 -12.07 6.65 -22.05
CA THR A 383 -13.30 5.92 -22.39
C THR A 383 -14.20 5.73 -21.16
N GLN A 384 -15.44 5.30 -21.37
CA GLN A 384 -16.31 4.87 -20.28
C GLN A 384 -15.85 3.50 -19.77
N GLY A 385 -15.50 3.45 -18.50
CA GLY A 385 -15.22 2.23 -17.75
C GLY A 385 -16.49 1.50 -17.31
N LYS A 386 -16.35 0.63 -16.30
CA LYS A 386 -17.46 -0.14 -15.75
C LYS A 386 -18.51 0.81 -15.12
N TRP A 387 -19.78 0.43 -15.23
CA TRP A 387 -20.90 1.14 -14.60
C TRP A 387 -21.71 0.14 -13.77
N TYR A 388 -21.76 0.35 -12.45
CA TYR A 388 -22.47 -0.55 -11.55
C TYR A 388 -23.85 0.02 -11.15
N PRO A 389 -24.84 -0.85 -10.86
CA PRO A 389 -26.14 -0.40 -10.37
C PRO A 389 -26.01 0.49 -9.12
N GLY A 390 -26.68 1.66 -9.15
CA GLY A 390 -26.64 2.64 -8.06
C GLY A 390 -25.59 3.75 -8.23
N GLU A 391 -24.65 3.63 -9.18
CA GLU A 391 -23.74 4.73 -9.53
C GLU A 391 -24.41 5.71 -10.50
N PRO A 392 -24.32 7.04 -10.29
CA PRO A 392 -24.98 8.03 -11.13
C PRO A 392 -24.35 8.15 -12.53
N LEU A 393 -23.04 7.86 -12.65
CA LEU A 393 -22.28 7.98 -13.88
C LEU A 393 -21.37 6.75 -14.08
N PRO A 394 -21.09 6.36 -15.33
CA PRO A 394 -20.05 5.39 -15.62
C PRO A 394 -18.69 5.91 -15.17
N ARG A 395 -17.83 5.00 -14.70
CA ARG A 395 -16.46 5.34 -14.32
C ARG A 395 -15.63 5.72 -15.55
N TRP A 396 -14.47 6.37 -15.36
CA TRP A 396 -13.53 6.64 -16.45
C TRP A 396 -12.58 5.45 -16.69
N SER A 397 -12.01 5.33 -17.90
CA SER A 397 -10.95 4.37 -18.23
C SER A 397 -9.91 5.07 -19.09
N LEU A 398 -8.67 5.16 -18.61
CA LEU A 398 -7.54 5.76 -19.31
C LEU A 398 -6.81 4.69 -20.10
N ASN A 399 -6.86 4.75 -21.42
CA ASN A 399 -6.34 3.70 -22.30
C ASN A 399 -5.13 4.21 -23.09
N VAL A 400 -4.12 3.36 -23.24
CA VAL A 400 -2.97 3.58 -24.12
C VAL A 400 -2.90 2.50 -25.18
N PHE A 401 -2.93 2.90 -26.44
CA PHE A 401 -2.81 2.01 -27.59
C PHE A 401 -1.48 2.25 -28.32
N TRP A 402 -0.80 1.20 -28.77
CA TRP A 402 0.40 1.34 -29.62
C TRP A 402 0.46 0.23 -30.67
N ARG A 403 1.25 0.44 -31.72
CA ARG A 403 1.47 -0.60 -32.74
C ARG A 403 2.59 -1.52 -32.29
N LYS A 404 2.37 -2.83 -32.39
CA LYS A 404 3.40 -3.85 -32.09
C LYS A 404 4.53 -3.88 -33.12
N ASP A 405 4.35 -3.28 -34.29
CA ASP A 405 5.40 -3.14 -35.30
C ASP A 405 6.38 -1.98 -35.02
N GLY A 406 6.17 -1.23 -33.93
CA GLY A 406 7.05 -0.15 -33.47
C GLY A 406 6.86 1.20 -34.19
N ASP A 407 5.95 1.29 -35.16
CA ASP A 407 5.63 2.56 -35.82
C ASP A 407 4.68 3.41 -34.96
N SER A 408 4.73 4.73 -35.09
CA SER A 408 3.99 5.64 -34.20
C SER A 408 2.51 5.73 -34.57
N LEU A 409 1.63 5.66 -33.56
CA LEU A 409 0.22 6.05 -33.71
C LEU A 409 0.05 7.56 -33.61
N TRP A 410 0.81 8.19 -32.70
CA TRP A 410 0.78 9.61 -32.41
C TRP A 410 2.22 10.12 -32.25
N LYS A 411 2.60 11.15 -33.01
CA LYS A 411 3.94 11.73 -33.05
C LYS A 411 4.10 12.88 -32.05
N ASN A 412 3.12 13.77 -31.94
CA ASN A 412 3.27 15.01 -31.19
C ASN A 412 2.53 14.96 -29.85
N GLU A 413 3.26 14.59 -28.80
CA GLU A 413 2.69 14.48 -27.44
C GLU A 413 2.16 15.80 -26.88
N GLY A 414 2.70 16.94 -27.32
CA GLY A 414 2.27 18.26 -26.86
C GLY A 414 0.85 18.65 -27.28
N LEU A 415 0.21 17.84 -28.13
CA LEU A 415 -1.18 18.00 -28.55
C LEU A 415 -2.19 17.37 -27.60
N PHE A 416 -1.77 16.53 -26.65
CA PHE A 416 -2.69 16.01 -25.64
C PHE A 416 -2.93 17.07 -24.56
N SER A 417 -4.19 17.25 -24.18
CA SER A 417 -4.57 18.01 -22.98
C SER A 417 -4.89 17.05 -21.83
N SER A 418 -4.75 17.54 -20.59
CA SER A 418 -5.31 16.87 -19.40
C SER A 418 -6.84 16.85 -19.47
N SER A 419 -7.48 15.81 -18.94
CA SER A 419 -8.94 15.79 -18.80
C SER A 419 -9.45 16.56 -17.57
N SER A 420 -8.55 17.03 -16.70
CA SER A 420 -8.87 17.87 -15.53
C SER A 420 -9.24 19.32 -15.89
N GLU A 421 -10.04 19.96 -15.03
CA GLU A 421 -10.53 21.32 -15.24
C GLU A 421 -9.40 22.37 -15.21
N LYS A 422 -9.36 23.23 -16.24
CA LYS A 422 -8.49 24.43 -16.26
C LYS A 422 -9.23 25.64 -15.68
N GLU A 423 -8.56 26.40 -14.81
CA GLU A 423 -9.12 27.54 -14.04
C GLU A 423 -9.59 28.76 -14.88
N LYS A 424 -9.49 28.74 -16.22
CA LYS A 424 -9.97 29.83 -17.08
C LYS A 424 -10.74 29.29 -18.28
N GLN A 425 -12.07 29.33 -18.18
CA GLN A 425 -12.99 28.95 -19.25
C GLN A 425 -13.38 30.18 -20.09
N ASP A 426 -12.96 30.23 -21.35
CA ASP A 426 -13.45 31.21 -22.33
C ASP A 426 -14.13 30.43 -23.46
N LEU A 427 -15.38 30.04 -23.21
CA LEU A 427 -16.12 29.11 -24.05
C LEU A 427 -16.31 29.62 -25.49
N ASP A 428 -16.40 30.94 -25.68
CA ASP A 428 -16.52 31.53 -27.02
C ASP A 428 -15.23 31.34 -27.82
N LYS A 429 -14.07 31.54 -27.20
CA LYS A 429 -12.78 31.21 -27.83
C LYS A 429 -12.62 29.71 -28.09
N GLU A 430 -13.10 28.87 -27.18
CA GLU A 430 -13.07 27.41 -27.33
C GLU A 430 -13.98 26.93 -28.46
N LEU A 431 -15.17 27.50 -28.61
CA LEU A 431 -16.10 27.21 -29.70
C LEU A 431 -15.54 27.63 -31.05
N VAL A 432 -14.94 28.82 -31.14
CA VAL A 432 -14.25 29.28 -32.37
C VAL A 432 -13.07 28.36 -32.70
N SER A 433 -12.33 27.89 -31.70
CA SER A 433 -11.22 26.96 -31.89
C SER A 433 -11.70 25.58 -32.31
N SER A 434 -12.83 25.10 -31.76
CA SER A 434 -13.50 23.86 -32.14
C SER A 434 -14.00 23.90 -33.58
N ASP A 435 -14.54 25.04 -34.02
CA ASP A 435 -14.99 25.23 -35.40
C ASP A 435 -13.81 25.19 -36.38
N LYS A 436 -12.75 25.94 -36.10
CA LYS A 436 -11.52 25.91 -36.92
C LYS A 436 -10.92 24.50 -36.99
N PHE A 437 -10.87 23.82 -35.85
CA PHE A 437 -10.36 22.45 -35.79
C PHE A 437 -11.25 21.47 -36.58
N GLY A 438 -12.58 21.56 -36.44
CA GLY A 438 -13.53 20.73 -37.20
C GLY A 438 -13.47 20.98 -38.71
N GLU A 439 -13.26 22.22 -39.13
CA GLU A 439 -13.02 22.54 -40.55
C GLU A 439 -11.75 21.88 -41.09
N GLU A 440 -10.67 21.91 -40.30
CA GLU A 440 -9.41 21.28 -40.70
C GLU A 440 -9.49 19.74 -40.68
N VAL A 441 -10.22 19.15 -39.73
CA VAL A 441 -10.55 17.71 -39.73
C VAL A 441 -11.30 17.34 -41.01
N CYS A 442 -12.33 18.10 -41.38
CA CYS A 442 -13.09 17.88 -42.62
C CYS A 442 -12.17 17.93 -43.86
N LYS A 443 -11.36 18.98 -44.01
CA LYS A 443 -10.40 19.12 -45.11
C LYS A 443 -9.41 17.96 -45.15
N THR A 444 -8.88 17.56 -43.99
CA THR A 444 -7.91 16.47 -43.87
C THR A 444 -8.53 15.12 -44.23
N LEU A 445 -9.82 14.90 -43.95
CA LEU A 445 -10.56 13.71 -44.38
C LEU A 445 -11.00 13.75 -45.86
N GLY A 446 -10.89 14.91 -46.52
CA GLY A 446 -11.34 15.13 -47.90
C GLY A 446 -12.84 15.44 -48.03
N ILE A 447 -13.47 15.88 -46.95
CA ILE A 447 -14.91 16.14 -46.83
C ILE A 447 -15.15 17.65 -46.71
N SER A 448 -16.18 18.15 -47.38
CA SER A 448 -16.56 19.57 -47.28
C SER A 448 -16.98 19.95 -45.85
N PRO A 449 -16.46 21.04 -45.26
CA PRO A 449 -16.89 21.52 -43.95
C PRO A 449 -18.39 21.83 -43.83
N LYS A 450 -19.11 21.94 -44.95
CA LYS A 450 -20.58 22.03 -44.98
C LYS A 450 -21.30 20.81 -44.38
N HIS A 451 -20.59 19.71 -44.14
CA HIS A 451 -21.09 18.52 -43.44
C HIS A 451 -21.02 18.59 -41.92
N MET A 452 -20.44 19.65 -41.36
CA MET A 452 -20.42 19.89 -39.92
C MET A 452 -21.82 20.27 -39.43
N VAL A 453 -22.36 19.50 -38.50
CA VAL A 453 -23.69 19.72 -37.90
C VAL A 453 -23.52 20.29 -36.49
N PRO A 454 -23.95 21.53 -36.22
CA PRO A 454 -23.89 22.10 -34.87
C PRO A 454 -24.91 21.41 -33.94
N LEU A 455 -24.46 21.06 -32.74
CA LEU A 455 -25.23 20.40 -31.69
C LEU A 455 -25.53 21.37 -30.56
N TYR A 456 -26.75 21.31 -30.02
CA TYR A 456 -27.25 22.22 -28.98
C TYR A 456 -27.81 21.45 -27.78
N GLU A 457 -27.76 22.04 -26.59
CA GLU A 457 -28.51 21.53 -25.43
C GLU A 457 -29.99 21.91 -25.55
N ASP A 458 -30.90 21.06 -25.07
CA ASP A 458 -32.34 21.34 -25.10
C ASP A 458 -32.77 22.16 -23.88
N GLY A 459 -32.72 23.49 -24.00
CA GLY A 459 -33.08 24.39 -22.89
C GLY A 459 -34.51 24.20 -22.36
N PHE A 460 -35.45 23.75 -23.19
CA PHE A 460 -36.82 23.47 -22.73
C PHE A 460 -36.87 22.32 -21.74
N TYR A 461 -36.07 21.27 -21.97
CA TYR A 461 -35.98 20.13 -21.05
C TYR A 461 -35.45 20.57 -19.68
N TYR A 462 -34.35 21.33 -19.65
CA TYR A 462 -33.74 21.74 -18.38
C TYR A 462 -34.62 22.73 -17.61
N LEU A 463 -35.35 23.63 -18.29
CA LEU A 463 -36.34 24.51 -17.63
C LEU A 463 -37.53 23.72 -17.06
N TRP A 464 -38.01 22.71 -17.79
CA TRP A 464 -39.05 21.80 -17.27
C TRP A 464 -38.55 20.99 -16.07
N LYS A 465 -37.28 20.56 -16.11
CA LYS A 465 -36.64 19.78 -15.05
C LYS A 465 -36.38 20.61 -13.79
N GLU A 466 -35.95 21.86 -13.94
CA GLU A 466 -35.80 22.82 -12.85
C GLU A 466 -37.11 22.97 -12.06
N GLY A 467 -38.25 23.08 -12.74
CA GLY A 467 -39.57 23.14 -12.11
C GLY A 467 -40.00 21.87 -11.35
N GLN A 468 -39.27 20.77 -11.49
CA GLN A 468 -39.47 19.53 -10.72
C GLN A 468 -38.53 19.41 -9.52
N LEU A 469 -37.49 20.25 -9.43
CA LEU A 469 -36.56 20.23 -8.31
C LEU A 469 -37.20 20.90 -7.08
N PRO A 470 -36.90 20.42 -5.86
CA PRO A 470 -37.37 21.07 -4.63
C PRO A 470 -36.90 22.53 -4.52
N GLU A 471 -37.67 23.34 -3.78
CA GLU A 471 -37.38 24.76 -3.56
C GLU A 471 -35.96 24.98 -3.01
N TRP A 472 -35.28 26.00 -3.54
CA TRP A 472 -33.88 26.29 -3.24
C TRP A 472 -33.73 26.73 -1.78
N LYS A 473 -32.87 26.05 -1.01
CA LYS A 473 -32.64 26.45 0.40
C LYS A 473 -31.81 27.73 0.53
N ASP A 474 -30.95 28.07 -0.44
CA ASP A 474 -30.33 29.40 -0.62
C ASP A 474 -29.49 29.44 -1.94
N PRO A 475 -29.98 30.04 -3.05
CA PRO A 475 -29.33 30.04 -4.36
C PRO A 475 -27.96 30.72 -4.44
N LYS A 476 -27.59 31.55 -3.45
CA LYS A 476 -26.31 32.28 -3.45
C LYS A 476 -25.23 31.59 -2.64
N SER A 477 -25.54 30.47 -2.00
CA SER A 477 -24.67 29.76 -1.07
C SER A 477 -24.12 28.42 -1.60
N GLU A 478 -24.64 27.91 -2.72
CA GLU A 478 -24.11 26.68 -3.33
C GLU A 478 -22.74 26.96 -3.96
N ASP A 479 -21.70 26.38 -3.36
CA ASP A 479 -20.35 26.41 -3.88
C ASP A 479 -20.26 25.54 -5.15
N PHE A 480 -19.90 26.15 -6.28
CA PHE A 480 -19.63 25.44 -7.55
C PHE A 480 -18.56 24.33 -7.36
N ASN A 481 -17.68 24.49 -6.36
CA ASN A 481 -16.61 23.55 -6.04
C ASN A 481 -17.00 22.48 -5.01
N SER A 482 -18.26 22.41 -4.56
CA SER A 482 -18.71 21.35 -3.64
C SER A 482 -18.44 19.96 -4.21
N GLU A 483 -17.83 19.08 -3.43
CA GLU A 483 -17.52 17.68 -3.78
C GLU A 483 -18.73 16.73 -3.60
N ASP A 484 -19.95 17.26 -3.69
CA ASP A 484 -21.19 16.48 -3.64
C ASP A 484 -21.53 15.95 -5.04
N PHE A 485 -21.51 14.62 -5.19
CA PHE A 485 -21.84 13.88 -6.42
C PHE A 485 -23.25 13.27 -6.39
N SER A 486 -24.12 13.69 -5.47
CA SER A 486 -25.54 13.29 -5.49
C SER A 486 -26.22 13.70 -6.79
N PHE A 487 -27.23 12.92 -7.21
CA PHE A 487 -27.95 13.15 -8.45
C PHE A 487 -28.58 14.57 -8.48
N GLU A 488 -29.15 15.00 -7.36
CA GLU A 488 -29.78 16.30 -7.21
C GLU A 488 -28.77 17.46 -7.30
N ALA A 489 -27.58 17.31 -6.71
CA ALA A 489 -26.53 18.33 -6.78
C ALA A 489 -25.95 18.48 -8.19
N LEU A 490 -25.74 17.36 -8.90
CA LEU A 490 -25.27 17.34 -10.29
C LEU A 490 -26.27 18.01 -11.24
N GLU A 491 -27.56 17.68 -11.12
CA GLU A 491 -28.65 18.29 -11.91
C GLU A 491 -28.75 19.81 -11.66
N ARG A 492 -28.62 20.26 -10.40
CA ARG A 492 -28.63 21.70 -10.06
C ARG A 492 -27.47 22.45 -10.68
N LYS A 493 -26.24 21.93 -10.55
CA LYS A 493 -25.05 22.51 -11.20
C LYS A 493 -25.25 22.62 -12.71
N LYS A 494 -25.86 21.60 -13.33
CA LYS A 494 -26.13 21.59 -14.76
C LYS A 494 -27.13 22.66 -15.18
N VAL A 495 -28.27 22.78 -14.49
CA VAL A 495 -29.27 23.82 -14.77
C VAL A 495 -28.68 25.22 -14.62
N LEU A 496 -27.99 25.51 -13.52
CA LEU A 496 -27.31 26.79 -13.29
C LEU A 496 -26.34 27.15 -14.42
N SER A 497 -25.49 26.19 -14.83
CA SER A 497 -24.52 26.40 -15.90
C SER A 497 -25.16 26.77 -17.25
N LEU A 498 -26.40 26.35 -17.48
CA LEU A 498 -27.16 26.62 -18.70
C LEU A 498 -27.96 27.93 -18.64
N VAL A 499 -28.49 28.26 -17.46
CA VAL A 499 -29.22 29.51 -17.17
C VAL A 499 -28.30 30.71 -17.28
N ASP A 500 -27.09 30.65 -16.71
CA ASP A 500 -26.06 31.70 -16.83
C ASP A 500 -25.69 32.02 -18.28
N ARG A 501 -26.01 31.10 -19.21
CA ARG A 501 -25.61 31.13 -20.61
C ARG A 501 -26.79 31.34 -21.58
N ASP A 502 -27.94 31.77 -21.05
CA ASP A 502 -29.12 32.21 -21.80
C ASP A 502 -29.68 31.15 -22.78
N PHE A 503 -29.37 29.86 -22.53
CA PHE A 503 -29.73 28.69 -23.35
C PHE A 503 -29.40 28.78 -24.87
N LYS A 504 -28.50 29.70 -25.27
CA LYS A 504 -28.26 30.04 -26.68
C LYS A 504 -27.04 29.38 -27.32
N LEU A 505 -26.26 28.61 -26.58
CA LEU A 505 -24.92 28.22 -27.02
C LEU A 505 -24.89 26.86 -27.72
N LYS A 506 -24.31 26.86 -28.92
CA LYS A 506 -23.78 25.67 -29.60
C LYS A 506 -22.84 24.95 -28.63
N LYS A 507 -23.02 23.65 -28.44
CA LYS A 507 -22.28 22.85 -27.46
C LYS A 507 -21.19 22.00 -28.11
N ALA A 508 -21.44 21.47 -29.31
CA ALA A 508 -20.53 20.57 -30.00
C ALA A 508 -20.79 20.59 -31.52
N ILE A 509 -19.95 19.86 -32.27
CA ILE A 509 -20.07 19.68 -33.73
C ILE A 509 -20.09 18.18 -34.01
N ALA A 510 -21.08 17.72 -34.76
CA ALA A 510 -21.11 16.36 -35.31
C ALA A 510 -20.62 16.36 -36.77
N ILE A 511 -19.86 15.34 -37.13
CA ILE A 511 -19.43 15.08 -38.51
C ILE A 511 -19.81 13.63 -38.82
N PRO A 512 -20.87 13.38 -39.62
CA PRO A 512 -21.24 12.04 -40.07
C PRO A 512 -20.16 11.49 -41.00
N LEU A 513 -19.61 10.32 -40.69
CA LEU A 513 -18.44 9.77 -41.37
C LEU A 513 -18.58 8.26 -41.56
N GLN A 514 -18.39 7.78 -42.78
CA GLN A 514 -18.27 6.36 -43.07
C GLN A 514 -17.11 6.13 -44.05
N PHE A 515 -16.37 5.03 -43.88
CA PHE A 515 -15.28 4.69 -44.77
C PHE A 515 -15.76 3.86 -45.96
N ASN A 516 -15.44 4.29 -47.19
CA ASN A 516 -15.71 3.53 -48.40
C ASN A 516 -14.49 2.66 -48.75
N TYR A 517 -14.55 1.37 -48.43
CA TYR A 517 -13.45 0.43 -48.68
C TYR A 517 -13.10 0.24 -50.16
N THR A 518 -14.07 0.35 -51.07
CA THR A 518 -13.85 0.19 -52.52
C THR A 518 -13.04 1.34 -53.09
N LYS A 519 -13.34 2.58 -52.66
CA LYS A 519 -12.65 3.80 -53.11
C LYS A 519 -11.49 4.20 -52.20
N SER A 520 -11.37 3.57 -51.03
CA SER A 520 -10.40 3.93 -49.98
C SER A 520 -10.46 5.41 -49.55
N GLU A 521 -11.67 5.95 -49.44
CA GLU A 521 -11.94 7.36 -49.07
C GLU A 521 -13.05 7.49 -48.02
N TRP A 522 -13.06 8.60 -47.28
CA TRP A 522 -14.13 8.93 -46.34
C TRP A 522 -15.31 9.59 -47.06
N GLU A 523 -16.52 9.15 -46.73
CA GLU A 523 -17.78 9.71 -47.20
C GLU A 523 -18.55 10.31 -46.01
N SER A 524 -19.30 11.38 -46.27
CA SER A 524 -20.22 12.02 -45.32
C SER A 524 -21.64 12.04 -45.89
N SER A 525 -22.61 12.42 -45.07
CA SER A 525 -24.00 12.63 -45.49
C SER A 525 -24.61 13.84 -44.79
N GLU A 526 -25.49 14.54 -45.48
CA GLU A 526 -26.28 15.61 -44.89
C GLU A 526 -27.41 15.04 -44.01
N TRP A 527 -27.58 15.57 -42.80
CA TRP A 527 -28.67 15.21 -41.91
C TRP A 527 -29.84 16.19 -42.03
N LYS A 528 -31.06 15.64 -42.00
CA LYS A 528 -32.30 16.43 -41.99
C LYS A 528 -33.00 16.23 -40.65
N TYR A 529 -33.49 17.32 -40.06
CA TYR A 529 -34.20 17.32 -38.79
C TYR A 529 -35.24 18.43 -38.77
N LYS A 530 -36.31 18.24 -37.99
CA LYS A 530 -37.50 19.12 -38.03
C LYS A 530 -37.35 20.45 -37.28
N ARG A 531 -36.53 20.50 -36.22
CA ARG A 531 -36.47 21.65 -35.28
C ARG A 531 -35.51 22.77 -35.71
N GLU A 532 -35.14 22.89 -37.00
CA GLU A 532 -34.10 23.80 -37.55
C GLU A 532 -32.68 23.65 -36.96
N ARG A 533 -32.54 23.07 -35.76
CA ARG A 533 -31.32 22.72 -35.04
C ARG A 533 -31.40 21.27 -34.54
N LEU A 534 -30.25 20.68 -34.28
CA LEU A 534 -30.14 19.35 -33.69
C LEU A 534 -29.83 19.45 -32.19
N TYR A 535 -30.76 18.97 -31.36
CA TYR A 535 -30.65 19.02 -29.90
C TYR A 535 -30.16 17.68 -29.35
N LEU A 536 -29.13 17.72 -28.51
CA LEU A 536 -28.62 16.53 -27.82
C LEU A 536 -29.68 15.92 -26.92
N ILE A 537 -29.62 14.60 -26.75
CA ILE A 537 -30.33 13.92 -25.67
C ILE A 537 -29.82 14.52 -24.35
N PRO A 538 -30.70 14.97 -23.44
CA PRO A 538 -30.26 15.57 -22.18
C PRO A 538 -29.40 14.62 -21.33
N GLY A 539 -28.43 15.18 -20.59
CA GLY A 539 -27.54 14.44 -19.69
C GLY A 539 -26.10 14.94 -19.67
N ASP A 540 -25.26 14.28 -18.87
CA ASP A 540 -23.87 14.69 -18.61
C ASP A 540 -22.80 13.86 -19.33
N SER A 541 -23.21 12.81 -20.05
CA SER A 541 -22.30 12.05 -20.91
C SER A 541 -21.70 12.92 -22.03
N PRO A 542 -20.54 12.56 -22.58
CA PRO A 542 -20.01 13.15 -23.82
C PRO A 542 -21.06 13.34 -24.91
N ALA A 543 -20.98 14.44 -25.66
CA ALA A 543 -21.97 14.77 -26.70
C ALA A 543 -22.14 13.65 -27.75
N GLY A 544 -21.09 12.86 -28.02
CA GLY A 544 -21.15 11.71 -28.93
C GLY A 544 -22.05 10.55 -28.47
N PHE A 545 -22.22 10.35 -27.16
CA PHE A 545 -23.19 9.37 -26.62
C PHE A 545 -24.63 9.90 -26.60
N ARG A 546 -24.81 11.22 -26.77
CA ARG A 546 -26.10 11.92 -26.66
C ARG A 546 -26.70 12.30 -28.01
N LEU A 547 -26.25 11.68 -29.11
CA LEU A 547 -26.75 11.97 -30.45
C LEU A 547 -28.19 11.48 -30.67
N PRO A 548 -29.14 12.35 -31.07
CA PRO A 548 -30.56 12.02 -31.20
C PRO A 548 -30.86 11.32 -32.55
N PHE A 549 -30.31 10.14 -32.81
CA PHE A 549 -30.45 9.47 -34.11
C PHE A 549 -31.90 9.29 -34.58
N SER A 550 -32.84 9.07 -33.66
CA SER A 550 -34.28 8.98 -33.95
C SER A 550 -34.89 10.27 -34.53
N SER A 551 -34.28 11.44 -34.27
CA SER A 551 -34.71 12.73 -34.83
C SER A 551 -34.17 12.99 -36.24
N ILE A 552 -33.22 12.16 -36.70
CA ILE A 552 -32.56 12.30 -38.00
C ILE A 552 -33.21 11.37 -39.03
N SER A 553 -33.31 10.07 -38.73
CA SER A 553 -33.89 9.08 -39.64
C SER A 553 -34.24 7.79 -38.90
N GLU A 554 -35.24 7.05 -39.41
CA GLU A 554 -35.53 5.68 -38.98
C GLU A 554 -34.57 4.66 -39.60
N ASN A 555 -34.04 4.96 -40.79
CA ASN A 555 -33.15 4.09 -41.55
C ASN A 555 -31.81 4.77 -41.80
N PHE A 556 -30.72 4.04 -41.59
CA PHE A 556 -29.36 4.52 -41.84
C PHE A 556 -28.64 3.58 -42.80
N ARG A 557 -27.62 4.11 -43.48
CA ARG A 557 -26.75 3.31 -44.34
C ARG A 557 -26.10 2.19 -43.50
N PRO A 558 -26.14 0.92 -43.97
CA PRO A 558 -25.54 -0.17 -43.22
C PRO A 558 -24.02 -0.01 -43.15
N ASN A 559 -23.44 -0.45 -42.04
CA ASN A 559 -21.99 -0.55 -41.89
C ASN A 559 -21.44 -1.66 -42.81
N ALA A 560 -20.20 -1.50 -43.26
CA ALA A 560 -19.56 -2.52 -44.08
C ALA A 560 -19.27 -3.77 -43.24
N VAL A 561 -19.68 -4.94 -43.72
CA VAL A 561 -19.29 -6.23 -43.12
C VAL A 561 -17.93 -6.60 -43.68
N LEU A 562 -16.88 -6.45 -42.87
CA LEU A 562 -15.54 -6.91 -43.22
C LEU A 562 -15.49 -8.43 -43.18
N THR A 563 -14.99 -9.03 -44.26
CA THR A 563 -14.62 -10.46 -44.29
C THR A 563 -13.22 -10.64 -43.71
N ASP A 564 -12.96 -11.80 -43.09
CA ASP A 564 -11.76 -12.11 -42.27
C ASP A 564 -10.40 -11.97 -43.00
N LEU A 565 -10.42 -11.76 -44.32
CA LEU A 565 -9.26 -11.61 -45.21
C LEU A 565 -8.47 -10.30 -45.03
N SER A 566 -8.92 -9.36 -44.19
CA SER A 566 -8.22 -8.09 -43.91
C SER A 566 -7.08 -8.21 -42.88
N LYS A 567 -7.06 -9.27 -42.06
CA LYS A 567 -6.11 -9.42 -40.93
C LYS A 567 -4.66 -9.71 -41.33
N SER A 568 -4.37 -10.07 -42.58
CA SER A 568 -3.00 -10.45 -43.01
C SER A 568 -2.21 -9.33 -43.70
N LYS A 569 -2.77 -8.12 -43.85
CA LYS A 569 -2.06 -7.01 -44.48
C LYS A 569 -1.12 -6.31 -43.50
N LYS A 570 0.10 -6.02 -43.95
CA LYS A 570 1.01 -5.11 -43.25
C LYS A 570 0.35 -3.73 -43.16
N LEU A 571 0.36 -3.13 -41.97
CA LEU A 571 -0.17 -1.79 -41.77
C LEU A 571 0.66 -0.76 -42.55
N SER A 572 -0.01 0.26 -43.10
CA SER A 572 0.68 1.39 -43.73
C SER A 572 1.65 2.05 -42.74
N SER A 573 2.84 2.44 -43.22
CA SER A 573 3.76 3.15 -42.35
C SER A 573 3.23 4.55 -42.02
N ARG A 574 3.67 5.13 -40.90
CA ARG A 574 3.29 6.48 -40.51
C ARG A 574 3.67 7.51 -41.58
N LYS A 575 4.80 7.33 -42.25
CA LYS A 575 5.22 8.19 -43.38
C LYS A 575 4.28 8.08 -44.58
N ASP A 576 3.79 6.88 -44.89
CA ASP A 576 2.84 6.69 -45.98
C ASP A 576 1.49 7.33 -45.67
N LEU A 577 1.04 7.23 -44.41
CA LEU A 577 -0.15 7.90 -43.92
C LEU A 577 0.01 9.43 -44.04
N ASP A 578 1.11 10.00 -43.54
CA ASP A 578 1.37 11.45 -43.63
C ASP A 578 1.39 11.93 -45.10
N SER A 579 2.08 11.23 -46.00
CA SER A 579 2.10 11.56 -47.44
C SER A 579 0.69 11.53 -48.05
N LYS A 580 -0.13 10.56 -47.64
CA LYS A 580 -1.52 10.44 -48.09
C LYS A 580 -2.36 11.60 -47.57
N LEU A 581 -2.18 12.01 -46.32
CA LEU A 581 -2.89 13.13 -45.69
C LEU A 581 -2.54 14.46 -46.33
N GLU A 582 -1.25 14.73 -46.58
CA GLU A 582 -0.79 15.94 -47.28
C GLU A 582 -1.46 16.06 -48.66
N LYS A 583 -1.38 15.00 -49.47
CA LYS A 583 -2.01 14.93 -50.81
C LYS A 583 -3.53 15.03 -50.77
N ARG A 584 -4.18 14.57 -49.69
CA ARG A 584 -5.64 14.65 -49.53
C ARG A 584 -6.06 16.06 -49.12
N SER A 585 -5.35 16.66 -48.17
CA SER A 585 -5.60 18.02 -47.68
C SER A 585 -5.35 19.12 -48.73
N SER A 586 -4.52 18.84 -49.74
CA SER A 586 -4.27 19.77 -50.86
C SER A 586 -5.33 19.73 -51.97
N LYS A 587 -6.26 18.76 -51.95
CA LYS A 587 -7.34 18.66 -52.93
C LYS A 587 -8.60 19.38 -52.42
N GLU A 588 -9.45 19.82 -53.35
CA GLU A 588 -10.75 20.38 -52.95
C GLU A 588 -11.60 19.34 -52.22
N PRO A 589 -12.14 19.67 -51.03
CA PRO A 589 -12.95 18.74 -50.25
C PRO A 589 -14.27 18.41 -50.96
N LYS A 590 -14.66 17.13 -50.96
CA LYS A 590 -15.88 16.67 -51.64
C LYS A 590 -17.12 16.98 -50.81
N PHE A 591 -18.15 17.53 -51.46
CA PHE A 591 -19.48 17.67 -50.87
C PHE A 591 -20.37 16.48 -51.29
N PHE A 592 -21.00 15.83 -50.32
CA PHE A 592 -21.91 14.70 -50.51
C PHE A 592 -23.38 15.17 -50.35
N PRO A 593 -24.05 15.60 -51.43
CA PRO A 593 -25.42 16.10 -51.33
C PRO A 593 -26.41 15.00 -50.91
N THR A 594 -27.53 15.39 -50.30
CA THR A 594 -28.63 14.45 -50.01
C THR A 594 -29.13 13.79 -51.31
N GLY A 595 -28.75 12.53 -51.57
CA GLY A 595 -29.21 11.71 -52.69
C GLY A 595 -30.38 10.78 -52.33
N LYS A 596 -30.57 9.69 -53.10
CA LYS A 596 -31.45 8.56 -52.70
C LYS A 596 -30.83 7.67 -51.61
N ASP A 597 -29.59 7.94 -51.21
CA ASP A 597 -28.85 7.16 -50.23
C ASP A 597 -29.29 7.48 -48.80
N LEU A 598 -29.30 6.46 -47.94
CA LEU A 598 -29.62 6.60 -46.53
C LEU A 598 -28.54 7.42 -45.78
N PRO A 599 -28.91 8.19 -44.74
CA PRO A 599 -27.95 8.95 -43.94
C PRO A 599 -26.96 8.04 -43.22
N ILE A 600 -25.77 8.57 -42.95
CA ILE A 600 -24.71 7.90 -42.21
C ILE A 600 -24.96 8.07 -40.71
N ARG A 601 -24.78 6.98 -39.95
CA ARG A 601 -24.97 6.93 -38.49
C ARG A 601 -23.68 7.17 -37.71
N THR A 602 -22.57 6.60 -38.17
CA THR A 602 -21.25 6.74 -37.54
C THR A 602 -20.83 8.21 -37.58
N THR A 603 -20.55 8.79 -36.40
CA THR A 603 -20.40 10.25 -36.26
C THR A 603 -19.24 10.58 -35.34
N LEU A 604 -18.28 11.37 -35.84
CA LEU A 604 -17.24 12.01 -35.02
C LEU A 604 -17.82 13.25 -34.38
N VAL A 605 -17.60 13.46 -33.09
CA VAL A 605 -18.10 14.64 -32.38
C VAL A 605 -16.95 15.43 -31.78
N ILE A 606 -16.98 16.75 -31.92
CA ILE A 606 -15.98 17.68 -31.37
C ILE A 606 -16.70 18.57 -30.37
N GLU A 607 -16.31 18.48 -29.09
CA GLU A 607 -16.94 19.17 -27.97
C GLU A 607 -15.90 20.00 -27.19
N PRO A 608 -16.01 21.34 -27.12
CA PRO A 608 -15.28 22.11 -26.11
C PRO A 608 -15.87 21.82 -24.72
N ARG A 609 -15.01 21.32 -23.82
CA ARG A 609 -15.37 20.92 -22.47
C ARG A 609 -14.16 21.11 -21.53
N LEU A 610 -14.39 21.74 -20.38
CA LEU A 610 -13.41 21.97 -19.31
C LEU A 610 -12.09 22.67 -19.75
N GLY A 611 -12.15 23.59 -20.73
CA GLY A 611 -10.96 24.28 -21.22
C GLY A 611 -10.10 23.46 -22.20
N SER A 612 -10.66 22.36 -22.74
CA SER A 612 -10.01 21.48 -23.72
C SER A 612 -10.99 21.09 -24.84
N ILE A 613 -10.48 20.68 -26.01
CA ILE A 613 -11.31 20.15 -27.09
C ILE A 613 -11.37 18.63 -26.99
N HIS A 614 -12.55 18.10 -26.68
CA HIS A 614 -12.80 16.66 -26.65
C HIS A 614 -13.23 16.18 -28.04
N VAL A 615 -12.58 15.13 -28.53
CA VAL A 615 -12.87 14.51 -29.81
C VAL A 615 -13.37 13.10 -29.57
N PHE A 616 -14.68 12.94 -29.72
CA PHE A 616 -15.37 11.67 -29.57
C PHE A 616 -15.26 10.85 -30.86
N LEU A 617 -14.49 9.77 -30.80
CA LEU A 617 -14.25 8.85 -31.90
C LEU A 617 -15.48 7.97 -32.17
N PRO A 618 -15.94 7.87 -33.43
CA PRO A 618 -17.00 6.94 -33.83
C PRO A 618 -16.50 5.48 -33.85
N PRO A 619 -17.40 4.50 -33.79
CA PRO A 619 -17.02 3.11 -34.05
C PRO A 619 -16.63 2.97 -35.53
N VAL A 620 -15.51 2.30 -35.78
CA VAL A 620 -14.95 2.07 -37.13
C VAL A 620 -14.80 0.56 -37.35
N GLU A 621 -15.10 0.05 -38.55
CA GLU A 621 -15.19 -1.41 -38.73
C GLU A 621 -13.82 -2.11 -38.83
N GLY A 622 -12.74 -1.40 -39.19
CA GLY A 622 -11.40 -1.97 -39.37
C GLY A 622 -10.27 -1.08 -38.86
N LEU A 623 -9.09 -1.69 -38.64
CA LEU A 623 -7.92 -0.99 -38.08
C LEU A 623 -7.33 0.03 -39.07
N GLU A 624 -7.27 -0.28 -40.36
CA GLU A 624 -6.67 0.60 -41.36
C GLU A 624 -7.44 1.94 -41.53
N PRO A 625 -8.78 1.96 -41.63
CA PRO A 625 -9.54 3.21 -41.55
C PRO A 625 -9.37 3.93 -40.22
N TRP A 626 -9.31 3.21 -39.10
CA TRP A 626 -9.09 3.83 -37.79
C TRP A 626 -7.74 4.55 -37.72
N LEU A 627 -6.65 3.95 -38.23
CA LEU A 627 -5.34 4.60 -38.32
C LEU A 627 -5.36 5.87 -39.18
N ASP A 628 -6.07 5.84 -40.31
CA ASP A 628 -6.26 7.01 -41.19
C ASP A 628 -7.03 8.13 -40.46
N LEU A 629 -8.05 7.79 -39.68
CA LEU A 629 -8.83 8.74 -38.89
C LEU A 629 -7.97 9.41 -37.80
N ILE A 630 -7.29 8.61 -36.97
CA ILE A 630 -6.42 9.14 -35.90
C ILE A 630 -5.31 10.02 -36.46
N SER A 631 -4.66 9.58 -37.54
CA SER A 631 -3.62 10.37 -38.19
C SER A 631 -4.16 11.68 -38.78
N SER A 632 -5.41 11.67 -39.28
CA SER A 632 -6.09 12.88 -39.77
C SER A 632 -6.41 13.87 -38.67
N ILE A 633 -6.85 13.36 -37.51
CA ILE A 633 -7.16 14.17 -36.32
C ILE A 633 -5.88 14.82 -35.79
N GLU A 634 -4.79 14.06 -35.70
CA GLU A 634 -3.48 14.61 -35.30
C GLU A 634 -3.01 15.72 -36.24
N PHE A 635 -3.03 15.47 -37.56
CA PHE A 635 -2.61 16.45 -38.55
C PHE A 635 -3.45 17.74 -38.51
N ALA A 636 -4.77 17.60 -38.29
CA ALA A 636 -5.66 18.75 -38.11
C ALA A 636 -5.38 19.51 -36.79
N ALA A 637 -5.04 18.81 -35.71
CA ALA A 637 -4.70 19.41 -34.43
C ALA A 637 -3.38 20.20 -34.52
N GLU A 638 -2.36 19.66 -35.19
CA GLU A 638 -1.10 20.34 -35.47
C GLU A 638 -1.31 21.64 -36.24
N LYS A 639 -2.09 21.60 -37.32
CA LYS A 639 -2.37 22.79 -38.14
C LYS A 639 -3.22 23.83 -37.43
N SER A 640 -4.15 23.39 -36.58
CA SER A 640 -5.03 24.29 -35.84
C SER A 640 -4.36 24.86 -34.59
N GLY A 641 -3.25 24.26 -34.14
CA GLY A 641 -2.55 24.64 -32.91
C GLY A 641 -3.36 24.35 -31.66
N VAL A 642 -4.22 23.31 -31.68
CA VAL A 642 -5.15 23.00 -30.60
C VAL A 642 -4.75 21.72 -29.89
N GLN A 643 -4.82 21.73 -28.56
CA GLN A 643 -4.71 20.53 -27.74
C GLN A 643 -6.05 19.83 -27.60
N ILE A 644 -6.03 18.49 -27.65
CA ILE A 644 -7.24 17.67 -27.66
C ILE A 644 -7.22 16.57 -26.59
N VAL A 645 -8.41 16.10 -26.24
CA VAL A 645 -8.64 14.87 -25.47
C VAL A 645 -9.39 13.90 -26.39
N LEU A 646 -8.84 12.72 -26.63
CA LEU A 646 -9.53 11.70 -27.42
C LEU A 646 -10.44 10.87 -26.51
N GLU A 647 -11.70 10.71 -26.91
CA GLU A 647 -12.68 9.91 -26.18
C GLU A 647 -13.60 9.12 -27.12
N GLY A 648 -14.56 8.38 -26.58
CA GLY A 648 -15.54 7.62 -27.37
C GLY A 648 -15.18 6.15 -27.57
N TYR A 649 -15.45 5.61 -28.75
CA TYR A 649 -15.30 4.17 -29.01
C TYR A 649 -13.83 3.75 -29.16
N GLU A 650 -13.45 2.62 -28.56
CA GLU A 650 -12.13 2.01 -28.72
C GLU A 650 -11.89 1.55 -30.18
N PRO A 651 -10.63 1.39 -30.63
CA PRO A 651 -10.33 0.76 -31.91
C PRO A 651 -10.96 -0.64 -32.03
N PRO A 652 -11.24 -1.11 -33.26
CA PRO A 652 -11.65 -2.49 -33.47
C PRO A 652 -10.58 -3.46 -32.95
N SER A 653 -11.01 -4.55 -32.33
CA SER A 653 -10.12 -5.56 -31.75
C SER A 653 -9.19 -6.14 -32.81
N ASP A 654 -7.88 -5.93 -32.64
CA ASP A 654 -6.85 -6.35 -33.59
C ASP A 654 -5.55 -6.72 -32.87
N ALA A 655 -5.00 -7.90 -33.16
CA ALA A 655 -3.79 -8.41 -32.53
C ALA A 655 -2.53 -7.57 -32.79
N ARG A 656 -2.54 -6.69 -33.79
CA ARG A 656 -1.42 -5.80 -34.15
C ARG A 656 -1.29 -4.59 -33.21
N LEU A 657 -2.29 -4.31 -32.37
CA LEU A 657 -2.24 -3.28 -31.35
C LEU A 657 -1.89 -3.86 -29.97
N GLY A 658 -1.10 -3.12 -29.20
CA GLY A 658 -0.95 -3.30 -27.76
C GLY A 658 -1.88 -2.35 -27.00
N LEU A 659 -2.27 -2.75 -25.79
CA LEU A 659 -3.15 -1.99 -24.92
C LEU A 659 -2.75 -2.19 -23.46
N PHE A 660 -2.62 -1.11 -22.71
CA PHE A 660 -2.71 -1.12 -21.25
C PHE A 660 -3.68 -0.01 -20.82
N ARG A 661 -4.34 -0.20 -19.67
CA ARG A 661 -5.33 0.75 -19.18
C ARG A 661 -5.20 1.00 -17.68
N ILE A 662 -5.57 2.20 -17.24
CA ILE A 662 -5.71 2.56 -15.83
C ILE A 662 -7.18 2.88 -15.57
N THR A 663 -7.75 2.23 -14.56
CA THR A 663 -9.17 2.32 -14.23
C THR A 663 -9.36 2.57 -12.73
N PRO A 664 -10.38 3.34 -12.34
CA PRO A 664 -10.71 3.54 -10.95
C PRO A 664 -11.63 2.40 -10.46
N ASP A 665 -11.26 1.80 -9.35
CA ASP A 665 -12.10 0.86 -8.61
C ASP A 665 -12.36 1.37 -7.19
N PRO A 666 -13.36 0.83 -6.47
CA PRO A 666 -13.70 1.30 -5.13
C PRO A 666 -12.48 1.25 -4.22
N GLY A 667 -12.05 2.41 -3.74
CA GLY A 667 -10.88 2.55 -2.87
C GLY A 667 -9.51 2.44 -3.54
N VAL A 668 -9.40 2.13 -4.84
CA VAL A 668 -8.09 1.91 -5.50
C VAL A 668 -8.01 2.47 -6.93
N LEU A 669 -6.77 2.64 -7.42
CA LEU A 669 -6.45 2.72 -8.84
C LEU A 669 -5.97 1.36 -9.31
N GLU A 670 -6.58 0.81 -10.36
CA GLU A 670 -6.19 -0.46 -10.97
C GLU A 670 -5.42 -0.20 -12.27
N VAL A 671 -4.27 -0.86 -12.43
CA VAL A 671 -3.43 -0.77 -13.62
C VAL A 671 -3.46 -2.11 -14.35
N ASN A 672 -4.18 -2.19 -15.45
CA ASN A 672 -4.24 -3.37 -16.30
C ASN A 672 -3.05 -3.34 -17.28
N LEU A 673 -1.97 -4.03 -16.91
CA LEU A 673 -0.78 -4.11 -17.74
C LEU A 673 -0.94 -5.09 -18.91
N HIS A 674 -0.32 -4.74 -20.03
CA HIS A 674 -0.20 -5.65 -21.16
C HIS A 674 0.69 -6.85 -20.82
N PRO A 675 0.38 -8.04 -21.36
CA PRO A 675 1.05 -9.27 -20.96
C PRO A 675 2.55 -9.26 -21.27
N SER A 676 3.32 -9.92 -20.42
CA SER A 676 4.74 -10.20 -20.57
C SER A 676 4.94 -11.58 -21.17
N SER A 677 5.85 -11.68 -22.13
CA SER A 677 6.14 -12.90 -22.89
C SER A 677 7.23 -13.79 -22.25
N ASN A 678 7.96 -13.25 -21.27
CA ASN A 678 9.06 -13.90 -20.58
C ASN A 678 9.29 -13.26 -19.21
N PHE A 679 10.08 -13.92 -18.36
CA PHE A 679 10.36 -13.47 -17.00
C PHE A 679 11.11 -12.12 -16.95
N LYS A 680 12.05 -11.89 -17.87
CA LYS A 680 12.79 -10.61 -17.90
C LYS A 680 11.84 -9.43 -18.12
N GLU A 681 10.95 -9.55 -19.09
CA GLU A 681 9.95 -8.53 -19.40
C GLU A 681 8.95 -8.34 -18.24
N LEU A 682 8.57 -9.43 -17.57
CA LEU A 682 7.76 -9.38 -16.35
C LEU A 682 8.43 -8.54 -15.26
N GLU A 683 9.68 -8.87 -14.89
CA GLU A 683 10.42 -8.17 -13.83
C GLU A 683 10.56 -6.68 -14.14
N GLU A 684 10.95 -6.36 -15.38
CA GLU A 684 11.17 -4.98 -15.81
C GLU A 684 9.89 -4.14 -15.74
N LYS A 685 8.76 -4.67 -16.22
CA LYS A 685 7.48 -3.97 -16.17
C LYS A 685 6.97 -3.78 -14.75
N THR A 686 7.02 -4.83 -13.92
CA THR A 686 6.58 -4.74 -12.53
C THR A 686 7.44 -3.76 -11.75
N ARG A 687 8.76 -3.76 -11.94
CA ARG A 687 9.66 -2.79 -11.30
C ARG A 687 9.36 -1.36 -11.72
N ILE A 688 9.26 -1.08 -13.02
CA ILE A 688 8.94 0.26 -13.55
C ILE A 688 7.60 0.75 -12.98
N LEU A 689 6.58 -0.09 -12.94
CA LEU A 689 5.26 0.29 -12.41
C LEU A 689 5.33 0.73 -10.95
N TYR A 690 5.99 -0.04 -10.09
CA TYR A 690 6.11 0.29 -8.67
C TYR A 690 6.98 1.53 -8.44
N GLU A 691 8.08 1.69 -9.18
CA GLU A 691 8.95 2.87 -9.09
C GLU A 691 8.19 4.15 -9.48
N GLU A 692 7.48 4.14 -10.62
CA GLU A 692 6.71 5.29 -11.09
C GLU A 692 5.51 5.60 -10.19
N ALA A 693 4.82 4.57 -9.67
CA ALA A 693 3.75 4.76 -8.69
C ALA A 693 4.29 5.42 -7.41
N LYS A 694 5.41 4.92 -6.90
CA LYS A 694 6.04 5.44 -5.68
C LYS A 694 6.46 6.90 -5.84
N GLU A 695 7.09 7.26 -6.96
CA GLU A 695 7.49 8.64 -7.26
C GLU A 695 6.32 9.64 -7.26
N LEU A 696 5.10 9.18 -7.54
CA LEU A 696 3.87 9.98 -7.53
C LEU A 696 3.14 10.00 -6.18
N GLY A 697 3.68 9.36 -5.13
CA GLY A 697 2.98 9.20 -3.85
C GLY A 697 1.86 8.14 -3.91
N LEU A 698 1.97 7.14 -4.79
CA LEU A 698 1.09 5.98 -4.80
C LEU A 698 1.76 4.78 -4.14
N SER A 699 0.97 4.01 -3.39
CA SER A 699 1.42 2.90 -2.56
C SER A 699 0.60 1.64 -2.82
N ALA A 700 1.27 0.48 -2.79
CA ALA A 700 0.67 -0.85 -2.95
C ALA A 700 0.18 -1.46 -1.62
N GLU A 701 0.21 -0.69 -0.53
CA GLU A 701 -0.10 -1.14 0.82
C GLU A 701 -1.06 -0.21 1.56
N LYS A 702 -1.79 -0.80 2.51
CA LYS A 702 -2.71 -0.13 3.42
C LYS A 702 -2.45 -0.56 4.86
N PHE A 703 -2.75 0.34 5.79
CA PHE A 703 -2.71 0.05 7.22
C PHE A 703 -4.12 0.11 7.80
N LEU A 704 -4.49 -0.91 8.57
CA LEU A 704 -5.71 -0.89 9.37
C LEU A 704 -5.51 -0.04 10.63
N ILE A 705 -6.61 0.38 11.25
CA ILE A 705 -6.61 1.24 12.44
C ILE A 705 -5.77 0.65 13.58
N ASP A 706 -5.81 -0.66 13.74
CA ASP A 706 -5.09 -1.39 14.79
C ASP A 706 -3.61 -1.66 14.43
N GLY A 707 -3.12 -1.07 13.34
CA GLY A 707 -1.76 -1.21 12.86
C GLY A 707 -1.51 -2.43 11.99
N ARG A 708 -2.50 -3.30 11.70
CA ARG A 708 -2.31 -4.41 10.75
C ARG A 708 -1.93 -3.88 9.37
N HIS A 709 -0.99 -4.57 8.73
CA HIS A 709 -0.51 -4.25 7.41
C HIS A 709 -1.22 -5.14 6.39
N THR A 710 -1.82 -4.55 5.35
CA THR A 710 -2.55 -5.26 4.30
C THR A 710 -2.19 -4.71 2.93
N GLY A 711 -2.58 -5.41 1.87
CA GLY A 711 -2.59 -4.85 0.53
C GLY A 711 -3.66 -3.75 0.41
N THR A 712 -3.73 -3.13 -0.76
CA THR A 712 -4.71 -2.06 -1.10
C THR A 712 -6.18 -2.47 -1.00
N GLY A 713 -6.48 -3.77 -0.99
CA GLY A 713 -7.84 -4.32 -0.95
C GLY A 713 -8.48 -4.61 -2.32
N GLY A 714 -7.89 -4.11 -3.42
CA GLY A 714 -8.34 -4.41 -4.79
C GLY A 714 -7.83 -5.74 -5.36
N GLY A 715 -6.92 -6.41 -4.65
CA GLY A 715 -6.26 -7.64 -5.11
C GLY A 715 -5.11 -7.38 -6.09
N ASN A 716 -4.38 -8.44 -6.42
CA ASN A 716 -3.37 -8.50 -7.47
C ASN A 716 -3.72 -9.68 -8.39
N HIS A 717 -4.70 -9.49 -9.27
CA HIS A 717 -5.11 -10.56 -10.17
C HIS A 717 -3.96 -10.89 -11.13
N ILE A 718 -3.57 -12.17 -11.17
CA ILE A 718 -2.55 -12.68 -12.09
C ILE A 718 -3.26 -13.42 -13.23
N THR A 719 -3.11 -12.93 -14.45
CA THR A 719 -3.69 -13.56 -15.64
C THR A 719 -2.62 -14.37 -16.38
N ILE A 720 -2.90 -15.63 -16.67
CA ILE A 720 -1.99 -16.55 -17.36
C ILE A 720 -2.65 -16.99 -18.67
N GLY A 721 -1.87 -17.04 -19.74
CA GLY A 721 -2.35 -17.53 -21.04
C GLY A 721 -1.22 -17.57 -22.05
N ALA A 722 -1.47 -17.09 -23.26
CA ALA A 722 -0.45 -16.85 -24.28
C ALA A 722 -0.75 -15.56 -25.04
N MET A 723 0.19 -15.11 -25.87
CA MET A 723 0.05 -13.91 -26.70
C MET A 723 -1.08 -14.01 -27.74
N SER A 724 -1.43 -15.24 -28.14
CA SER A 724 -2.61 -15.53 -28.95
C SER A 724 -3.42 -16.67 -28.34
N PRO A 725 -4.75 -16.73 -28.55
CA PRO A 725 -5.58 -17.80 -28.01
C PRO A 725 -5.16 -19.20 -28.49
N GLU A 726 -4.69 -19.35 -29.72
CA GLU A 726 -4.29 -20.66 -30.26
C GLU A 726 -3.06 -21.23 -29.54
N ASP A 727 -2.20 -20.34 -29.03
CA ASP A 727 -0.99 -20.69 -28.31
C ASP A 727 -1.23 -20.93 -26.81
N SER A 728 -2.43 -20.64 -26.30
CA SER A 728 -2.75 -20.75 -24.88
C SER A 728 -2.43 -22.15 -24.35
N PRO A 729 -1.65 -22.27 -23.25
CA PRO A 729 -1.28 -23.56 -22.70
C PRO A 729 -2.51 -24.32 -22.18
N PHE A 730 -3.54 -23.62 -21.69
CA PHE A 730 -4.79 -24.22 -21.21
C PHE A 730 -5.68 -24.75 -22.34
N LEU A 731 -5.60 -24.15 -23.54
CA LEU A 731 -6.35 -24.61 -24.70
C LEU A 731 -5.62 -25.74 -25.45
N ARG A 732 -4.28 -25.68 -25.52
CA ARG A 732 -3.44 -26.74 -26.10
C ARG A 732 -3.39 -27.99 -25.23
N ARG A 733 -3.39 -27.84 -23.90
CA ARG A 733 -3.37 -28.92 -22.91
C ARG A 733 -4.46 -28.72 -21.86
N PRO A 734 -5.71 -29.14 -22.17
CA PRO A 734 -6.83 -29.19 -21.24
C PRO A 734 -6.55 -29.69 -19.81
N ASP A 735 -5.68 -30.69 -19.67
CA ASP A 735 -5.31 -31.32 -18.41
C ASP A 735 -4.47 -30.39 -17.49
N LEU A 736 -3.94 -29.30 -18.04
CA LEU A 736 -3.21 -28.29 -17.28
C LEU A 736 -4.12 -27.55 -16.28
N LEU A 737 -5.35 -27.20 -16.70
CA LEU A 737 -6.31 -26.54 -15.80
C LEU A 737 -6.71 -27.47 -14.65
N ARG A 738 -6.96 -28.76 -14.94
CA ARG A 738 -7.18 -29.79 -13.89
C ARG A 738 -6.00 -29.82 -12.92
N SER A 739 -4.77 -29.90 -13.46
CA SER A 739 -3.56 -29.98 -12.64
C SER A 739 -3.43 -28.78 -11.71
N LEU A 740 -3.66 -27.57 -12.23
CA LEU A 740 -3.61 -26.33 -11.47
C LEU A 740 -4.66 -26.33 -10.35
N VAL A 741 -5.94 -26.58 -10.66
CA VAL A 741 -7.04 -26.56 -9.70
C VAL A 741 -6.86 -27.66 -8.63
N SER A 742 -6.55 -28.90 -9.03
CA SER A 742 -6.33 -30.01 -8.10
C SER A 742 -5.15 -29.75 -7.17
N TYR A 743 -4.05 -29.20 -7.68
CA TYR A 743 -2.88 -28.89 -6.87
C TYR A 743 -3.16 -27.76 -5.87
N TRP A 744 -3.86 -26.70 -6.30
CA TRP A 744 -4.32 -25.65 -5.40
C TRP A 744 -5.24 -26.20 -4.32
N GLN A 745 -6.16 -27.10 -4.69
CA GLN A 745 -7.08 -27.77 -3.76
C GLN A 745 -6.35 -28.61 -2.70
N HIS A 746 -5.26 -29.29 -3.08
CA HIS A 746 -4.42 -30.07 -2.17
C HIS A 746 -3.50 -29.25 -1.28
N HIS A 747 -3.16 -28.03 -1.69
CA HIS A 747 -2.24 -27.17 -0.95
C HIS A 747 -2.93 -25.86 -0.54
N PRO A 748 -3.71 -25.86 0.57
CA PRO A 748 -4.36 -24.66 1.08
C PRO A 748 -3.41 -23.47 1.32
N SER A 749 -2.11 -23.73 1.51
CA SER A 749 -1.11 -22.68 1.65
C SER A 749 -1.03 -21.74 0.46
N LEU A 750 -1.29 -22.22 -0.76
CA LEU A 750 -1.27 -21.41 -1.99
C LEU A 750 -2.39 -20.36 -2.02
N SER A 751 -3.48 -20.60 -1.29
CA SER A 751 -4.54 -19.61 -1.08
C SER A 751 -4.21 -18.73 0.10
N TYR A 752 -3.96 -19.31 1.27
CA TYR A 752 -3.96 -18.56 2.53
C TYR A 752 -2.66 -17.79 2.82
N LEU A 753 -1.51 -18.22 2.28
CA LEU A 753 -0.26 -17.47 2.45
C LEU A 753 -0.32 -16.11 1.72
N PHE A 754 -0.97 -16.10 0.56
CA PHE A 754 -1.02 -14.97 -0.36
C PHE A 754 -2.37 -14.25 -0.42
N SER A 755 -3.36 -14.67 0.38
CA SER A 755 -4.74 -14.15 0.36
C SER A 755 -4.86 -12.71 0.85
N GLY A 756 -6.02 -12.07 0.78
CA GLY A 756 -6.32 -10.93 1.66
C GLY A 756 -6.60 -11.39 3.10
N LEU A 757 -7.07 -10.46 3.94
CA LEU A 757 -7.65 -10.82 5.25
C LEU A 757 -9.08 -11.36 5.13
N PHE A 758 -9.80 -10.96 4.07
CA PHE A 758 -11.16 -11.41 3.82
C PHE A 758 -11.16 -12.71 3.00
N ILE A 759 -11.19 -13.84 3.70
CA ILE A 759 -11.18 -15.20 3.14
C ILE A 759 -12.49 -15.94 3.46
N GLY A 760 -12.71 -17.10 2.84
CA GLY A 760 -13.87 -17.95 3.06
C GLY A 760 -14.90 -17.89 1.93
N PRO A 761 -16.04 -18.59 2.08
CA PRO A 761 -17.02 -18.85 1.02
C PRO A 761 -17.62 -17.60 0.36
N THR A 762 -17.68 -16.50 1.10
CA THR A 762 -18.28 -15.24 0.68
C THR A 762 -17.24 -14.17 0.33
N SER A 763 -15.96 -14.55 0.30
CA SER A 763 -14.87 -13.66 -0.08
C SER A 763 -14.96 -13.21 -1.54
N GLN A 764 -14.03 -12.34 -1.96
CA GLN A 764 -13.95 -11.92 -3.37
C GLN A 764 -13.47 -13.03 -4.31
N ALA A 765 -12.80 -14.05 -3.74
CA ALA A 765 -12.13 -15.11 -4.47
C ALA A 765 -12.12 -16.44 -3.66
N PRO A 766 -13.30 -17.01 -3.28
CA PRO A 766 -13.37 -18.29 -2.57
C PRO A 766 -12.67 -19.43 -3.30
N ARG A 767 -12.05 -20.31 -2.51
CA ARG A 767 -11.53 -21.60 -2.98
C ARG A 767 -12.69 -22.50 -3.45
N LEU A 768 -12.36 -23.44 -4.34
CA LEU A 768 -13.30 -24.45 -4.85
C LEU A 768 -14.06 -25.16 -3.72
N ASP A 769 -13.39 -25.50 -2.63
CA ASP A 769 -13.91 -26.33 -1.52
C ASP A 769 -14.35 -25.54 -0.28
N GLU A 770 -14.47 -24.21 -0.36
CA GLU A 770 -14.99 -23.39 0.75
C GLU A 770 -16.51 -23.20 0.71
N GLY A 771 -17.13 -23.40 -0.45
CA GLY A 771 -18.54 -23.11 -0.70
C GLY A 771 -19.48 -24.29 -0.42
N ARG A 772 -19.65 -25.14 -1.42
CA ARG A 772 -20.61 -26.27 -1.40
C ARG A 772 -19.85 -27.59 -1.28
N ASP A 773 -20.16 -28.39 -0.27
CA ASP A 773 -19.46 -29.67 -0.01
C ASP A 773 -19.55 -30.64 -1.21
N GLU A 774 -20.68 -30.68 -1.93
CA GLU A 774 -20.86 -31.56 -3.09
C GLU A 774 -19.98 -31.21 -4.30
N ILE A 775 -19.42 -29.99 -4.37
CA ILE A 775 -18.74 -29.49 -5.56
C ILE A 775 -17.45 -30.26 -5.87
N LEU A 776 -16.78 -30.79 -4.83
CA LEU A 776 -15.56 -31.59 -4.97
C LEU A 776 -15.84 -32.92 -5.66
N TYR A 777 -16.97 -33.56 -5.34
CA TYR A 777 -17.38 -34.80 -5.99
C TYR A 777 -17.69 -34.56 -7.48
N GLU A 778 -18.44 -33.50 -7.80
CA GLU A 778 -18.73 -33.13 -9.19
C GLU A 778 -17.45 -32.74 -9.96
N TYR A 779 -16.50 -32.08 -9.29
CA TYR A 779 -15.18 -31.77 -9.84
C TYR A 779 -14.35 -33.03 -10.13
N GLU A 780 -14.33 -34.00 -9.24
CA GLU A 780 -13.65 -35.28 -9.46
C GLU A 780 -14.24 -35.99 -10.69
N LEU A 781 -15.57 -36.06 -10.78
CA LEU A 781 -16.27 -36.65 -11.91
C LEU A 781 -15.94 -35.92 -13.21
N ALA A 782 -16.02 -34.59 -13.24
CA ALA A 782 -15.67 -33.77 -14.41
C ALA A 782 -14.21 -33.97 -14.84
N SER A 783 -13.30 -34.02 -13.87
CA SER A 783 -11.86 -34.26 -14.10
C SER A 783 -11.58 -35.63 -14.70
N SER A 784 -12.33 -36.68 -14.29
CA SER A 784 -12.20 -38.03 -14.86
C SER A 784 -12.66 -38.14 -16.32
N GLN A 785 -13.52 -37.22 -16.78
CA GLN A 785 -13.95 -37.19 -18.18
C GLN A 785 -12.84 -36.70 -19.10
N LEU A 786 -11.89 -35.89 -18.61
CA LEU A 786 -10.76 -35.41 -19.42
C LEU A 786 -9.90 -36.56 -19.95
N ASP A 787 -9.70 -37.61 -19.15
CA ASP A 787 -8.86 -38.76 -19.53
C ASP A 787 -9.49 -39.63 -20.64
N LYS A 788 -10.80 -39.48 -20.89
CA LYS A 788 -11.54 -40.22 -21.94
C LYS A 788 -11.49 -39.51 -23.30
N ILE A 789 -11.00 -38.28 -23.35
CA ILE A 789 -10.97 -37.46 -24.56
C ILE A 789 -9.76 -37.83 -25.42
N LYS A 790 -10.01 -38.33 -26.64
CA LYS A 790 -8.95 -38.69 -27.60
C LYS A 790 -8.47 -37.52 -28.47
N GLU A 791 -9.32 -36.50 -28.68
CA GLU A 791 -9.01 -35.29 -29.44
C GLU A 791 -9.24 -34.06 -28.57
N SER A 792 -8.26 -33.17 -28.45
CA SER A 792 -8.35 -31.96 -27.62
C SER A 792 -9.42 -31.02 -28.17
N ASN A 793 -10.64 -31.11 -27.65
CA ASN A 793 -11.73 -30.15 -27.90
C ASN A 793 -11.58 -28.97 -26.93
N PRO A 794 -11.05 -27.80 -27.34
CA PRO A 794 -10.64 -26.77 -26.39
C PRO A 794 -11.81 -26.11 -25.64
N TRP A 795 -13.04 -26.21 -26.16
CA TRP A 795 -14.25 -25.69 -25.51
C TRP A 795 -14.80 -26.63 -24.42
N LEU A 796 -14.38 -27.89 -24.41
CA LEU A 796 -14.91 -28.87 -23.46
C LEU A 796 -14.40 -28.60 -22.04
N VAL A 797 -13.15 -28.13 -21.92
CA VAL A 797 -12.55 -27.69 -20.64
C VAL A 797 -13.41 -26.64 -19.97
N ASP A 798 -13.79 -25.60 -20.73
CA ASP A 798 -14.66 -24.54 -20.24
C ASP A 798 -15.99 -25.10 -19.74
N ARG A 799 -16.66 -25.93 -20.54
CA ARG A 799 -17.96 -26.51 -20.18
C ARG A 799 -17.90 -27.44 -18.97
N LEU A 800 -16.79 -28.15 -18.77
CA LEU A 800 -16.61 -29.05 -17.63
C LEU A 800 -16.41 -28.28 -16.33
N PHE A 801 -15.65 -27.19 -16.34
CA PHE A 801 -15.23 -26.51 -15.11
C PHE A 801 -15.97 -25.20 -14.82
N ARG A 802 -16.59 -24.54 -15.80
CA ARG A 802 -17.20 -23.20 -15.64
C ARG A 802 -18.22 -23.13 -14.51
N ASN A 803 -19.05 -24.15 -14.35
CA ASN A 803 -20.09 -24.16 -13.32
C ASN A 803 -19.59 -24.68 -11.96
N LEU A 804 -18.33 -25.16 -11.91
CA LEU A 804 -17.68 -25.67 -10.71
C LEU A 804 -16.75 -24.60 -10.10
N LEU A 805 -16.11 -23.79 -10.95
CA LEU A 805 -15.26 -22.68 -10.57
C LEU A 805 -16.10 -21.40 -10.44
N VAL A 806 -16.94 -21.35 -9.41
CA VAL A 806 -17.86 -20.23 -9.13
C VAL A 806 -17.93 -19.93 -7.64
N ASP A 807 -18.36 -18.71 -7.29
CA ASP A 807 -18.74 -18.40 -5.92
C ASP A 807 -20.11 -19.02 -5.52
N LEU A 808 -20.55 -18.78 -4.28
CA LEU A 808 -21.85 -19.24 -3.79
C LEU A 808 -23.06 -18.72 -4.60
N THR A 809 -22.90 -17.61 -5.34
CA THR A 809 -23.94 -17.03 -6.19
C THR A 809 -23.91 -17.55 -7.63
N GLY A 810 -22.90 -18.37 -7.99
CA GLY A 810 -22.71 -18.87 -9.35
C GLY A 810 -21.87 -17.95 -10.23
N ASN A 811 -21.16 -16.96 -9.66
CA ASN A 811 -20.34 -16.02 -10.40
C ASN A 811 -18.93 -16.58 -10.65
N THR A 812 -18.59 -16.82 -11.92
CA THR A 812 -17.28 -17.31 -12.39
C THR A 812 -16.15 -16.30 -12.16
N HIS A 813 -16.46 -15.02 -12.27
CA HIS A 813 -15.49 -13.93 -12.05
C HIS A 813 -15.11 -13.80 -10.57
N ARG A 814 -15.82 -14.46 -9.65
CA ARG A 814 -15.49 -14.45 -8.22
C ARG A 814 -14.83 -15.74 -7.73
N ALA A 815 -14.49 -16.68 -8.60
CA ALA A 815 -13.71 -17.84 -8.20
C ALA A 815 -12.23 -17.48 -7.96
N GLU A 816 -11.57 -18.18 -7.04
CA GLU A 816 -10.11 -18.03 -6.84
C GLU A 816 -9.31 -18.26 -8.13
N ILE A 817 -9.68 -19.31 -8.87
CA ILE A 817 -9.17 -19.61 -10.21
C ILE A 817 -10.33 -19.36 -11.18
N SER A 818 -10.37 -18.15 -11.73
CA SER A 818 -11.40 -17.72 -12.67
C SER A 818 -11.05 -18.14 -14.09
N ILE A 819 -12.01 -18.78 -14.75
CA ILE A 819 -11.93 -19.14 -16.18
C ILE A 819 -12.85 -18.26 -17.04
N ASP A 820 -13.32 -17.13 -16.50
CA ASP A 820 -14.23 -16.25 -17.22
C ASP A 820 -13.61 -15.72 -18.53
N LYS A 821 -12.31 -15.39 -18.47
CA LYS A 821 -11.48 -14.98 -19.62
C LYS A 821 -10.98 -16.17 -20.47
N LEU A 822 -11.40 -17.41 -20.21
CA LEU A 822 -11.03 -18.56 -21.07
C LEU A 822 -11.89 -18.54 -22.35
N TYR A 823 -13.21 -18.51 -22.14
CA TYR A 823 -14.27 -18.36 -23.15
C TYR A 823 -15.29 -17.31 -22.68
N PRO A 824 -15.05 -16.01 -22.92
CA PRO A 824 -15.99 -14.99 -22.47
C PRO A 824 -17.39 -15.21 -23.09
N PRO A 825 -18.49 -14.95 -22.36
CA PRO A 825 -19.85 -15.18 -22.85
C PRO A 825 -20.18 -14.40 -24.13
N MET A 826 -19.57 -13.22 -24.28
CA MET A 826 -19.68 -12.35 -25.44
C MET A 826 -18.27 -12.12 -25.99
N GLY A 827 -18.03 -12.49 -27.26
CA GLY A 827 -16.75 -12.25 -27.93
C GLY A 827 -16.04 -13.51 -28.42
N SER A 828 -14.78 -13.34 -28.81
CA SER A 828 -13.90 -14.41 -29.27
C SER A 828 -13.18 -15.10 -28.10
N ARG A 829 -12.75 -16.35 -28.31
CA ARG A 829 -11.97 -17.12 -27.34
C ARG A 829 -10.67 -16.39 -27.00
N LEU A 830 -10.35 -16.23 -25.71
CA LEU A 830 -9.13 -15.55 -25.27
C LEU A 830 -8.09 -16.53 -24.72
N GLY A 831 -8.52 -17.66 -24.15
CA GLY A 831 -7.60 -18.69 -23.64
C GLY A 831 -6.85 -18.27 -22.38
N LEU A 832 -7.42 -17.39 -21.55
CA LEU A 832 -6.79 -16.86 -20.35
C LEU A 832 -7.42 -17.47 -19.09
N VAL A 833 -6.60 -17.73 -18.07
CA VAL A 833 -7.02 -18.13 -16.72
C VAL A 833 -6.50 -17.09 -15.74
N GLU A 834 -7.33 -16.68 -14.79
CA GLU A 834 -7.02 -15.61 -13.86
C GLU A 834 -7.01 -16.12 -12.42
N LEU A 835 -5.92 -15.87 -11.71
CA LEU A 835 -5.76 -16.14 -10.28
C LEU A 835 -6.13 -14.87 -9.51
N ARG A 836 -7.25 -14.94 -8.78
CA ARG A 836 -7.85 -13.79 -8.09
C ARG A 836 -7.64 -13.80 -6.58
N GLY A 837 -7.20 -14.93 -6.03
CA GLY A 837 -6.97 -15.10 -4.59
C GLY A 837 -5.79 -14.30 -4.03
N PHE A 838 -5.00 -13.62 -4.86
CA PHE A 838 -3.79 -12.93 -4.41
C PHE A 838 -4.04 -11.50 -3.95
N GLU A 839 -3.56 -11.18 -2.76
CA GLU A 839 -3.45 -9.82 -2.25
C GLU A 839 -2.24 -9.11 -2.88
N MET A 840 -2.37 -7.78 -3.00
CA MET A 840 -1.32 -6.92 -3.54
C MET A 840 -0.06 -6.94 -2.66
N PRO A 841 1.10 -7.38 -3.20
CA PRO A 841 2.35 -7.35 -2.45
C PRO A 841 2.86 -5.90 -2.31
N PRO A 842 3.36 -5.51 -1.12
CA PRO A 842 3.81 -4.14 -0.84
C PRO A 842 5.06 -3.73 -1.65
N HIS A 843 5.85 -4.69 -2.13
CA HIS A 843 7.11 -4.44 -2.84
C HIS A 843 7.18 -5.22 -4.16
N TYR A 844 7.70 -4.59 -5.22
CA TYR A 844 7.74 -5.17 -6.57
C TYR A 844 8.46 -6.53 -6.63
N LYS A 845 9.60 -6.67 -5.93
CA LYS A 845 10.32 -7.95 -5.85
C LYS A 845 9.45 -9.08 -5.31
N MET A 846 8.59 -8.82 -4.32
CA MET A 846 7.65 -9.82 -3.83
C MET A 846 6.67 -10.20 -4.95
N SER A 847 6.03 -9.22 -5.61
CA SER A 847 5.13 -9.47 -6.75
C SER A 847 5.79 -10.31 -7.86
N VAL A 848 7.06 -10.07 -8.17
CA VAL A 848 7.82 -10.87 -9.14
C VAL A 848 8.06 -12.31 -8.65
N VAL A 849 8.41 -12.53 -7.37
CA VAL A 849 8.56 -13.89 -6.80
C VAL A 849 7.23 -14.66 -6.82
N GLN A 850 6.11 -14.01 -6.48
CA GLN A 850 4.78 -14.62 -6.53
C GLN A 850 4.41 -15.06 -7.95
N GLN A 851 4.65 -14.20 -8.95
CA GLN A 851 4.41 -14.52 -10.36
C GLN A 851 5.36 -15.61 -10.88
N LEU A 852 6.62 -15.62 -10.43
CA LEU A 852 7.60 -16.67 -10.76
C LEU A 852 7.19 -18.04 -10.19
N LEU A 853 6.65 -18.08 -8.97
CA LEU A 853 6.10 -19.29 -8.36
C LEU A 853 4.98 -19.88 -9.23
N VAL A 854 4.04 -19.03 -9.63
CA VAL A 854 2.90 -19.41 -10.48
C VAL A 854 3.37 -19.97 -11.83
N LEU A 855 4.29 -19.28 -12.52
CA LEU A 855 4.83 -19.75 -13.79
C LEU A 855 5.62 -21.06 -13.65
N SER A 856 6.34 -21.24 -12.55
CA SER A 856 7.07 -22.47 -12.24
C SER A 856 6.13 -23.66 -12.05
N LEU A 857 4.99 -23.45 -11.37
CA LEU A 857 3.93 -24.46 -11.23
C LEU A 857 3.32 -24.82 -12.59
N VAL A 858 3.03 -23.83 -13.44
CA VAL A 858 2.53 -24.07 -14.80
C VAL A 858 3.54 -24.89 -15.63
N CYS A 859 4.82 -24.51 -15.66
CA CYS A 859 5.83 -25.27 -16.40
C CYS A 859 6.07 -26.67 -15.75
N ARG A 860 5.91 -26.83 -14.43
CA ARG A 860 5.92 -28.14 -13.74
C ARG A 860 4.76 -29.05 -14.19
N PHE A 861 3.53 -28.53 -14.24
CA PHE A 861 2.35 -29.31 -14.66
C PHE A 861 2.35 -29.64 -16.14
N TRP A 862 2.94 -28.77 -16.97
CA TRP A 862 3.12 -29.05 -18.39
C TRP A 862 3.99 -30.28 -18.64
N GLU A 863 5.12 -30.38 -17.93
CA GLU A 863 6.03 -31.52 -18.04
C GLU A 863 5.44 -32.79 -17.44
N LYS A 864 4.82 -32.67 -16.26
CA LYS A 864 4.22 -33.79 -15.55
C LYS A 864 2.84 -33.40 -15.00
N PRO A 865 1.75 -33.80 -15.67
CA PRO A 865 0.40 -33.52 -15.23
C PRO A 865 0.15 -34.01 -13.81
N TYR A 866 -0.60 -33.21 -13.03
CA TYR A 866 -0.99 -33.57 -11.68
C TYR A 866 -2.37 -34.23 -11.70
N VAL A 867 -2.38 -35.57 -11.66
CA VAL A 867 -3.60 -36.39 -11.73
C VAL A 867 -3.77 -37.12 -10.41
N LYS A 868 -4.55 -36.53 -9.50
CA LYS A 868 -4.85 -37.05 -8.18
C LYS A 868 -6.32 -36.78 -7.85
N ALA A 869 -6.92 -37.65 -7.04
CA ALA A 869 -8.26 -37.42 -6.51
C ALA A 869 -8.22 -36.24 -5.51
N PRO A 870 -9.27 -35.40 -5.42
CA PRO A 870 -9.35 -34.30 -4.47
C PRO A 870 -9.22 -34.76 -3.02
N THR A 871 -8.75 -33.87 -2.14
CA THR A 871 -8.64 -34.12 -0.71
C THR A 871 -9.85 -33.52 0.02
N TYR A 872 -10.61 -34.32 0.75
CA TYR A 872 -11.78 -33.85 1.50
C TYR A 872 -11.38 -33.29 2.87
N TRP A 873 -10.97 -32.02 2.91
CA TRP A 873 -10.54 -31.35 4.14
C TRP A 873 -11.67 -31.15 5.17
N GLY A 874 -12.90 -30.95 4.72
CA GLY A 874 -14.03 -30.63 5.59
C GLY A 874 -13.72 -29.46 6.53
N THR A 875 -14.06 -29.59 7.80
CA THR A 875 -13.82 -28.55 8.81
C THR A 875 -12.33 -28.33 9.12
N GLU A 876 -11.44 -29.28 8.82
CA GLU A 876 -9.99 -29.09 9.04
C GLU A 876 -9.42 -27.95 8.17
N LEU A 877 -10.05 -27.62 7.04
CA LEU A 877 -9.62 -26.52 6.18
C LEU A 877 -9.56 -25.20 6.97
N HIS A 878 -10.65 -24.87 7.68
CA HIS A 878 -10.74 -23.63 8.46
C HIS A 878 -10.23 -23.76 9.89
N ASP A 879 -10.05 -24.96 10.42
CA ASP A 879 -9.46 -25.15 11.77
C ASP A 879 -7.93 -25.19 11.74
N ARG A 880 -7.34 -25.97 10.80
CA ARG A 880 -5.90 -26.24 10.71
C ARG A 880 -5.18 -25.26 9.78
N PHE A 881 -5.66 -25.09 8.55
CA PHE A 881 -4.93 -24.35 7.50
C PHE A 881 -5.11 -22.83 7.55
N LEU A 882 -5.78 -22.32 8.58
CA LEU A 882 -5.75 -20.89 8.91
C LEU A 882 -4.67 -20.53 9.95
N LEU A 883 -3.97 -21.55 10.47
CA LEU A 883 -2.87 -21.37 11.41
C LEU A 883 -1.52 -21.26 10.64
N PRO A 884 -0.69 -20.26 10.97
CA PRO A 884 0.59 -20.00 10.30
C PRO A 884 1.48 -21.23 10.14
N HIS A 885 1.58 -22.07 11.17
CA HIS A 885 2.48 -23.22 11.17
C HIS A 885 2.09 -24.25 10.09
N PHE A 886 0.81 -24.57 9.98
CA PHE A 886 0.35 -25.57 9.01
C PHE A 886 0.33 -25.02 7.57
N VAL A 887 0.05 -23.73 7.40
CA VAL A 887 0.24 -23.04 6.11
C VAL A 887 1.70 -23.12 5.68
N TRP A 888 2.64 -22.81 6.58
CA TRP A 888 4.07 -22.87 6.25
C TRP A 888 4.56 -24.29 5.99
N SER A 889 4.09 -25.27 6.78
CA SER A 889 4.42 -26.69 6.58
C SER A 889 3.94 -27.21 5.23
N ASP A 890 2.70 -26.90 4.84
CA ASP A 890 2.14 -27.27 3.53
C ASP A 890 2.90 -26.56 2.39
N PHE A 891 3.25 -25.29 2.58
CA PHE A 891 4.00 -24.54 1.57
C PHE A 891 5.40 -25.12 1.34
N LYS A 892 6.07 -25.62 2.40
CA LYS A 892 7.36 -26.33 2.25
C LYS A 892 7.24 -27.57 1.38
N ASP A 893 6.11 -28.27 1.42
CA ASP A 893 5.86 -29.41 0.53
C ASP A 893 5.74 -28.96 -0.93
N VAL A 894 5.13 -27.80 -1.19
CA VAL A 894 5.10 -27.19 -2.54
C VAL A 894 6.51 -26.84 -3.03
N LEU A 895 7.33 -26.22 -2.18
CA LEU A 895 8.72 -25.89 -2.53
C LEU A 895 9.56 -27.15 -2.80
N ARG A 896 9.33 -28.23 -2.05
CA ARG A 896 9.98 -29.52 -2.28
C ARG A 896 9.58 -30.12 -3.63
N ASP A 897 8.29 -30.14 -3.96
CA ASP A 897 7.81 -30.62 -5.27
C ASP A 897 8.43 -29.81 -6.42
N LEU A 898 8.45 -28.48 -6.33
CA LEU A 898 9.08 -27.61 -7.33
C LEU A 898 10.58 -27.88 -7.47
N LYS A 899 11.29 -28.06 -6.36
CA LYS A 899 12.72 -28.39 -6.35
C LYS A 899 13.00 -29.73 -7.03
N GLU A 900 12.19 -30.75 -6.77
CA GLU A 900 12.28 -32.06 -7.43
C GLU A 900 12.04 -31.97 -8.96
N HIS A 901 11.27 -30.99 -9.40
CA HIS A 901 11.00 -30.72 -10.82
C HIS A 901 11.92 -29.64 -11.42
N GLY A 902 13.02 -29.31 -10.74
CA GLY A 902 14.08 -28.43 -11.26
C GLY A 902 13.89 -26.93 -11.01
N PHE A 903 12.97 -26.54 -10.12
CA PHE A 903 12.77 -25.16 -9.69
C PHE A 903 13.17 -24.99 -8.21
N ALA A 904 14.45 -24.68 -7.97
CA ALA A 904 15.07 -24.74 -6.64
C ALA A 904 14.87 -23.48 -5.79
N PHE A 905 13.62 -23.10 -5.54
CA PHE A 905 13.28 -22.03 -4.57
C PHE A 905 13.82 -22.33 -3.17
N GLN A 906 14.15 -21.27 -2.43
CA GLN A 906 14.54 -21.34 -1.02
C GLN A 906 13.44 -20.79 -0.12
N GLU A 907 13.32 -21.33 1.11
CA GLU A 907 12.30 -20.88 2.07
C GLU A 907 12.41 -19.37 2.37
N GLU A 908 13.62 -18.84 2.43
CA GLU A 908 13.90 -17.42 2.70
C GLU A 908 13.29 -16.46 1.66
N GLU A 909 13.04 -16.93 0.44
CA GLU A 909 12.42 -16.13 -0.64
C GLU A 909 10.92 -15.87 -0.36
N PHE A 910 10.31 -16.65 0.54
CA PHE A 910 8.90 -16.54 0.91
C PHE A 910 8.66 -16.08 2.36
N LEU A 911 9.71 -15.94 3.17
CA LEU A 911 9.59 -15.38 4.53
C LEU A 911 8.97 -13.97 4.56
N PRO A 912 9.24 -13.04 3.62
CA PRO A 912 8.57 -11.75 3.59
C PRO A 912 7.04 -11.87 3.44
N PHE A 913 6.55 -12.83 2.67
CA PHE A 913 5.11 -13.10 2.55
C PHE A 913 4.55 -13.68 3.85
N PHE A 914 5.30 -14.60 4.48
CA PHE A 914 4.90 -15.19 5.75
C PHE A 914 4.80 -14.15 6.86
N GLU A 915 5.77 -13.25 7.00
CA GLU A 915 5.74 -12.17 8.00
C GLU A 915 4.69 -11.10 7.68
N PHE A 916 4.41 -10.85 6.39
CA PHE A 916 3.34 -9.95 5.96
C PHE A 916 1.95 -10.51 6.32
N ARG A 917 1.71 -11.80 6.04
CA ARG A 917 0.43 -12.47 6.31
C ARG A 917 0.21 -12.78 7.79
N PHE A 918 1.26 -13.25 8.47
CA PHE A 918 1.19 -13.78 9.84
C PHE A 918 2.18 -13.04 10.78
N PRO A 919 2.04 -11.72 10.96
CA PRO A 919 2.98 -10.95 11.77
C PRO A 919 3.04 -11.44 13.22
N VAL A 920 4.23 -11.37 13.81
CA VAL A 920 4.45 -11.62 15.25
C VAL A 920 3.85 -10.48 16.07
N TYR A 921 3.01 -10.82 17.04
CA TYR A 921 2.57 -9.88 18.08
C TYR A 921 3.59 -9.77 19.20
N GLY A 922 4.16 -10.90 19.63
CA GLY A 922 5.20 -10.88 20.65
C GLY A 922 5.76 -12.24 21.00
N LYS A 923 6.86 -12.21 21.76
CA LYS A 923 7.62 -13.37 22.21
C LYS A 923 7.95 -13.21 23.68
N THR A 924 7.89 -14.31 24.43
CA THR A 924 8.35 -14.34 25.82
C THR A 924 8.99 -15.69 26.12
N GLN A 925 9.87 -15.73 27.11
CA GLN A 925 10.51 -16.97 27.56
C GLN A 925 10.38 -17.10 29.07
N ARG A 926 10.00 -18.29 29.55
CA ARG A 926 9.93 -18.66 30.96
C ARG A 926 10.60 -20.01 31.16
N GLU A 927 11.70 -20.02 31.89
CA GLU A 927 12.58 -21.20 31.99
C GLU A 927 12.96 -21.74 30.59
N GLU A 928 12.74 -23.02 30.31
CA GLU A 928 12.90 -23.63 28.99
C GLU A 928 11.77 -23.35 28.00
N VAL A 929 10.61 -22.85 28.44
CA VAL A 929 9.43 -22.67 27.59
C VAL A 929 9.48 -21.32 26.89
N PHE A 930 9.61 -21.35 25.57
CA PHE A 930 9.51 -20.18 24.70
C PHE A 930 8.11 -20.09 24.10
N LEU A 931 7.47 -18.93 24.22
CA LEU A 931 6.15 -18.64 23.67
C LEU A 931 6.25 -17.59 22.56
N GLU A 932 5.62 -17.87 21.42
CA GLU A 932 5.44 -16.92 20.32
C GLU A 932 3.95 -16.79 19.99
N LEU A 933 3.44 -15.56 20.00
CA LEU A 933 2.09 -15.23 19.55
C LEU A 933 2.15 -14.61 18.16
N ARG A 934 1.47 -15.22 17.19
CA ARG A 934 1.30 -14.71 15.84
C ARG A 934 -0.16 -14.51 15.50
N MET A 935 -0.42 -13.55 14.62
CA MET A 935 -1.71 -13.46 13.95
C MET A 935 -2.01 -14.78 13.21
N ALA A 936 -3.25 -15.24 13.27
CA ALA A 936 -3.77 -16.31 12.43
C ALA A 936 -4.98 -15.79 11.63
N LEU A 937 -5.35 -16.49 10.57
CA LEU A 937 -6.47 -16.08 9.74
C LEU A 937 -7.80 -16.45 10.38
N GLU A 938 -8.80 -15.61 10.19
CA GLU A 938 -10.17 -15.84 10.63
C GLU A 938 -11.13 -15.32 9.54
N PRO A 939 -11.99 -16.17 8.95
CA PRO A 939 -12.94 -15.75 7.94
C PRO A 939 -14.04 -14.90 8.57
N TRP A 940 -14.46 -13.84 7.87
CA TRP A 940 -15.61 -13.03 8.27
C TRP A 940 -16.85 -13.54 7.56
N ASN A 941 -17.77 -14.09 8.35
CA ASN A 941 -19.01 -14.63 7.82
C ASN A 941 -19.94 -13.47 7.40
N VAL A 942 -20.46 -13.55 6.19
CA VAL A 942 -21.54 -12.66 5.76
C VAL A 942 -22.82 -12.99 6.54
N LEU A 943 -23.46 -11.96 7.05
CA LEU A 943 -24.72 -12.04 7.79
C LEU A 943 -25.93 -12.03 6.84
N GLY A 944 -27.13 -12.21 7.40
CA GLY A 944 -28.37 -12.15 6.64
C GLY A 944 -28.54 -10.80 5.92
N GLU A 945 -29.27 -10.81 4.80
CA GLU A 945 -29.55 -9.61 4.01
C GLU A 945 -30.48 -8.66 4.78
N GLU A 946 -30.21 -7.35 4.67
CA GLU A 946 -31.13 -6.30 5.11
C GLU A 946 -31.59 -5.47 3.91
N SER A 947 -32.89 -5.26 3.81
CA SER A 947 -33.47 -4.34 2.83
C SER A 947 -33.34 -2.91 3.32
N SER A 948 -32.54 -2.10 2.62
CA SER A 948 -32.50 -0.65 2.79
C SER A 948 -33.31 0.04 1.69
N SER A 949 -33.63 1.33 1.88
CA SER A 949 -34.29 2.16 0.85
C SER A 949 -33.47 2.29 -0.44
N PHE A 950 -32.17 1.95 -0.41
CA PHE A 950 -31.25 2.04 -1.55
C PHE A 950 -30.82 0.66 -2.11
N GLY A 951 -31.38 -0.45 -1.59
CA GLY A 951 -31.07 -1.82 -2.03
C GLY A 951 -30.81 -2.78 -0.85
N THR A 952 -30.40 -4.01 -1.16
CA THR A 952 -30.01 -5.00 -0.16
C THR A 952 -28.55 -4.82 0.25
N SER A 953 -28.29 -4.68 1.55
CA SER A 953 -26.95 -4.70 2.13
C SER A 953 -26.68 -6.02 2.83
N ARG A 954 -25.42 -6.42 2.87
CA ARG A 954 -24.96 -7.61 3.59
C ARG A 954 -23.81 -7.21 4.50
N SER A 955 -24.08 -7.21 5.80
CA SER A 955 -23.06 -6.97 6.82
C SER A 955 -22.17 -8.20 6.98
N VAL A 956 -20.96 -8.02 7.51
CA VAL A 956 -20.03 -9.10 7.85
C VAL A 956 -19.80 -9.14 9.36
N ASP A 957 -19.74 -10.33 9.94
CA ASP A 957 -19.36 -10.50 11.34
C ASP A 957 -17.85 -10.38 11.48
N SER A 958 -17.41 -9.19 11.88
CA SER A 958 -16.02 -8.85 12.14
C SER A 958 -15.64 -8.96 13.62
N ALA A 959 -16.52 -9.50 14.46
CA ALA A 959 -16.32 -9.58 15.91
C ALA A 959 -15.20 -10.56 16.33
N LEU A 960 -14.85 -11.52 15.46
CA LEU A 960 -13.95 -12.62 15.77
C LEU A 960 -12.54 -12.36 15.26
N GLU A 961 -11.56 -12.73 16.07
CA GLU A 961 -10.16 -12.81 15.67
C GLU A 961 -9.58 -14.18 16.07
N ARG A 962 -8.45 -14.51 15.44
CA ARG A 962 -7.69 -15.71 15.72
C ARG A 962 -6.20 -15.39 15.87
N LEU A 963 -5.57 -16.03 16.84
CA LEU A 963 -4.11 -16.06 16.96
C LEU A 963 -3.62 -17.51 16.97
N GLN A 964 -2.35 -17.69 16.65
CA GLN A 964 -1.63 -18.93 16.90
C GLN A 964 -0.65 -18.69 18.05
N VAL A 965 -0.67 -19.58 19.04
CA VAL A 965 0.42 -19.72 20.00
C VAL A 965 1.32 -20.87 19.56
N LYS A 966 2.61 -20.58 19.44
CA LYS A 966 3.66 -21.59 19.24
C LYS A 966 4.49 -21.68 20.51
N VAL A 967 4.75 -22.90 20.95
CA VAL A 967 5.62 -23.19 22.09
C VAL A 967 6.85 -23.99 21.66
N GLU A 968 8.00 -23.66 22.21
CA GLU A 968 9.25 -24.44 22.08
C GLU A 968 9.78 -24.77 23.49
N GLY A 969 10.46 -25.91 23.64
CA GLY A 969 10.86 -26.42 24.96
C GLY A 969 9.73 -27.10 25.75
N TRP A 970 8.64 -27.47 25.06
CA TRP A 970 7.45 -28.06 25.68
C TRP A 970 7.65 -29.49 26.20
N SER A 971 7.04 -29.83 27.32
CA SER A 971 7.04 -31.19 27.89
C SER A 971 5.78 -31.44 28.71
N ASP A 972 5.54 -32.71 29.08
CA ASP A 972 4.38 -33.13 29.89
C ASP A 972 4.35 -32.50 31.30
N ARG A 973 5.42 -31.81 31.71
CA ARG A 973 5.48 -31.04 32.96
C ARG A 973 4.64 -29.77 32.90
N TYR A 974 4.50 -29.17 31.73
CA TYR A 974 3.88 -27.85 31.59
C TYR A 974 2.48 -27.96 30.99
N LEU A 975 1.58 -27.08 31.44
CA LEU A 975 0.28 -26.83 30.80
C LEU A 975 0.22 -25.35 30.40
N LEU A 976 -0.23 -25.07 29.17
CA LEU A 976 -0.40 -23.70 28.72
C LEU A 976 -1.87 -23.38 28.90
N SER A 977 -2.19 -22.30 29.59
CA SER A 977 -3.56 -21.82 29.70
C SER A 977 -3.76 -20.47 29.05
N CYS A 978 -4.94 -20.24 28.50
CA CYS A 978 -5.42 -18.93 28.07
C CYS A 978 -6.69 -18.60 28.84
N ASN A 979 -6.71 -17.47 29.56
CA ASN A 979 -7.83 -17.04 30.43
C ASN A 979 -8.31 -18.15 31.40
N GLY A 980 -7.37 -18.93 31.96
CA GLY A 980 -7.67 -20.01 32.91
C GLY A 980 -8.11 -21.34 32.29
N TYR A 981 -8.14 -21.46 30.96
CA TYR A 981 -8.49 -22.69 30.25
C TYR A 981 -7.28 -23.30 29.54
N GLU A 982 -7.16 -24.62 29.62
CA GLU A 982 -6.07 -25.39 29.00
C GLU A 982 -6.09 -25.24 27.47
N VAL A 983 -4.96 -24.79 26.91
CA VAL A 983 -4.75 -24.69 25.47
C VAL A 983 -4.41 -26.07 24.90
N PRO A 984 -5.18 -26.59 23.93
CA PRO A 984 -4.98 -27.92 23.35
C PRO A 984 -3.80 -27.92 22.35
N LEU A 985 -2.58 -27.87 22.88
CA LEU A 985 -1.36 -27.85 22.09
C LEU A 985 -1.19 -29.12 21.25
N ARG A 986 -0.88 -28.95 19.96
CA ARG A 986 -0.61 -30.03 19.00
C ARG A 986 0.86 -30.04 18.62
N GLY A 987 1.52 -31.20 18.76
CA GLY A 987 2.91 -31.35 18.37
C GLY A 987 3.12 -31.10 16.87
N THR A 988 4.21 -30.43 16.52
CA THR A 988 4.55 -30.09 15.12
C THR A 988 5.33 -31.19 14.40
N GLY A 989 5.56 -32.33 15.06
CA GLY A 989 6.49 -33.38 14.62
C GLY A 989 7.93 -33.18 15.10
N ARG A 990 8.27 -31.97 15.59
CA ARG A 990 9.54 -31.72 16.28
C ARG A 990 9.35 -31.89 17.79
N LYS A 991 10.27 -32.63 18.43
CA LYS A 991 10.21 -32.86 19.88
C LYS A 991 10.31 -31.53 20.64
N GLY A 992 9.37 -31.31 21.56
CA GLY A 992 9.31 -30.10 22.38
C GLY A 992 8.75 -28.87 21.65
N GLU A 993 8.16 -29.02 20.47
CA GLU A 993 7.50 -27.95 19.74
C GLU A 993 6.02 -28.28 19.53
N ALA A 994 5.14 -27.35 19.87
CA ALA A 994 3.70 -27.50 19.69
C ALA A 994 3.02 -26.17 19.34
N VAL A 995 1.85 -26.25 18.71
CA VAL A 995 1.04 -25.10 18.29
C VAL A 995 -0.42 -25.30 18.62
N SER A 996 -1.14 -24.20 18.84
CA SER A 996 -2.61 -24.18 18.90
C SER A 996 -3.12 -22.85 18.38
N GLY A 997 -4.27 -22.87 17.72
CA GLY A 997 -5.08 -21.68 17.48
C GLY A 997 -5.82 -21.26 18.73
N ILE A 998 -6.06 -19.97 18.90
CA ILE A 998 -7.01 -19.40 19.86
C ILE A 998 -7.96 -18.51 19.07
N ARG A 999 -9.24 -18.88 19.04
CA ARG A 999 -10.33 -18.12 18.42
C ARG A 999 -11.15 -17.45 19.51
N PHE A 1000 -11.43 -16.17 19.35
CA PHE A 1000 -12.07 -15.39 20.40
C PHE A 1000 -12.85 -14.20 19.84
N LYS A 1001 -13.84 -13.73 20.61
CA LYS A 1001 -14.56 -12.48 20.31
C LYS A 1001 -13.71 -11.29 20.77
N ALA A 1002 -13.23 -10.50 19.81
CA ALA A 1002 -12.30 -9.39 19.99
C ALA A 1002 -13.02 -8.07 20.35
N TRP A 1003 -14.19 -7.82 19.78
CA TRP A 1003 -15.03 -6.65 20.03
C TRP A 1003 -16.53 -6.98 19.82
N ASN A 1004 -17.43 -6.03 20.08
CA ASN A 1004 -18.87 -6.24 19.94
C ASN A 1004 -19.49 -5.27 18.92
N PRO A 1005 -19.51 -5.63 17.62
CA PRO A 1005 -20.23 -4.86 16.62
C PRO A 1005 -21.75 -4.94 16.84
N VAL A 1006 -22.47 -3.94 16.31
CA VAL A 1006 -23.95 -3.96 16.28
C VAL A 1006 -24.47 -5.21 15.56
N PHE A 1007 -23.82 -5.58 14.46
CA PHE A 1007 -24.13 -6.78 13.69
C PHE A 1007 -23.10 -7.89 13.98
N THR A 1008 -23.52 -8.96 14.64
CA THR A 1008 -22.68 -10.12 14.95
C THR A 1008 -23.54 -11.38 15.12
N LEU A 1009 -22.98 -12.56 14.85
CA LEU A 1009 -23.66 -13.85 15.00
C LEU A 1009 -24.03 -14.16 16.46
N HIS A 1010 -23.25 -13.66 17.42
CA HIS A 1010 -23.41 -14.00 18.84
C HIS A 1010 -23.37 -12.73 19.72
N PRO A 1011 -24.46 -11.94 19.76
CA PRO A 1011 -24.47 -10.65 20.44
C PRO A 1011 -24.32 -10.75 21.97
N ASN A 1012 -24.84 -11.81 22.58
CA ASN A 1012 -24.78 -11.99 24.04
C ASN A 1012 -23.42 -12.48 24.57
N LEU A 1013 -22.50 -12.89 23.69
CA LEU A 1013 -21.17 -13.30 24.15
C LEU A 1013 -20.33 -12.07 24.50
N PRO A 1014 -19.63 -12.06 25.65
CA PRO A 1014 -18.73 -10.98 26.01
C PRO A 1014 -17.50 -10.96 25.10
N VAL A 1015 -16.77 -9.84 25.14
CA VAL A 1015 -15.43 -9.76 24.55
C VAL A 1015 -14.44 -10.50 25.46
N HIS A 1016 -13.46 -11.19 24.88
CA HIS A 1016 -12.52 -12.05 25.63
C HIS A 1016 -11.16 -11.37 25.89
N THR A 1017 -11.01 -10.09 25.55
CA THR A 1017 -9.76 -9.33 25.71
C THR A 1017 -9.65 -8.73 27.13
N PRO A 1018 -8.47 -8.69 27.75
CA PRO A 1018 -7.19 -9.23 27.28
C PRO A 1018 -7.13 -10.75 27.33
N LEU A 1019 -6.33 -11.34 26.45
CA LEU A 1019 -5.95 -12.74 26.52
C LEU A 1019 -4.74 -12.88 27.43
N VAL A 1020 -4.86 -13.69 28.49
CA VAL A 1020 -3.81 -13.95 29.46
C VAL A 1020 -3.31 -15.37 29.27
N PHE A 1021 -2.05 -15.51 28.87
CA PHE A 1021 -1.39 -16.80 28.70
C PHE A 1021 -0.52 -17.12 29.90
N ASP A 1022 -0.73 -18.28 30.53
CA ASP A 1022 0.06 -18.74 31.67
C ASP A 1022 0.75 -20.07 31.35
N VAL A 1023 2.04 -20.16 31.67
CA VAL A 1023 2.79 -21.42 31.70
C VAL A 1023 2.63 -22.01 33.10
N TRP A 1024 1.74 -22.97 33.22
CA TRP A 1024 1.45 -23.68 34.47
C TRP A 1024 2.42 -24.86 34.64
N ASP A 1025 3.14 -24.89 35.75
CA ASP A 1025 4.01 -26.02 36.09
C ASP A 1025 3.25 -27.02 36.97
N THR A 1026 3.05 -28.23 36.45
CA THR A 1026 2.33 -29.31 37.15
C THR A 1026 3.09 -29.82 38.37
N TRP A 1027 4.41 -29.63 38.44
CA TRP A 1027 5.22 -30.09 39.58
C TRP A 1027 5.15 -29.14 40.77
N SER A 1028 5.10 -27.83 40.51
CA SER A 1028 4.98 -26.81 41.55
C SER A 1028 3.55 -26.32 41.76
N SER A 1029 2.59 -26.78 40.95
CA SER A 1029 1.17 -26.42 40.98
C SER A 1029 0.92 -24.91 40.99
N ARG A 1030 1.68 -24.17 40.17
CA ARG A 1030 1.57 -22.71 40.06
C ARG A 1030 1.98 -22.22 38.67
N PRO A 1031 1.57 -21.01 38.26
CA PRO A 1031 2.08 -20.42 37.04
C PRO A 1031 3.53 -19.94 37.25
N LEU A 1032 4.42 -20.27 36.31
CA LEU A 1032 5.83 -19.80 36.31
C LEU A 1032 5.97 -18.39 35.71
N GLY A 1033 4.97 -17.98 34.95
CA GLY A 1033 4.99 -16.77 34.16
C GLY A 1033 4.13 -16.93 32.92
N GLY A 1034 4.17 -15.92 32.06
CA GLY A 1034 3.26 -15.85 30.93
C GLY A 1034 3.35 -14.51 30.23
N CYS A 1035 2.34 -14.20 29.41
CA CYS A 1035 2.21 -12.95 28.67
C CYS A 1035 0.74 -12.53 28.53
N ARG A 1036 0.51 -11.27 28.16
CA ARG A 1036 -0.82 -10.75 27.82
C ARG A 1036 -0.88 -10.22 26.40
N TYR A 1037 -2.04 -10.39 25.78
CA TYR A 1037 -2.37 -9.82 24.49
C TYR A 1037 -3.66 -9.01 24.56
N TYR A 1038 -3.66 -7.86 23.91
CA TYR A 1038 -4.79 -6.93 23.83
C TYR A 1038 -5.22 -6.75 22.37
N VAL A 1039 -6.53 -6.61 22.16
CA VAL A 1039 -7.09 -6.29 20.83
C VAL A 1039 -6.84 -4.81 20.47
N SER A 1040 -6.93 -3.93 21.46
CA SER A 1040 -6.68 -2.49 21.34
C SER A 1040 -5.54 -2.07 22.27
N HIS A 1041 -5.16 -0.79 22.23
CA HIS A 1041 -4.11 -0.27 23.11
C HIS A 1041 -4.48 -0.50 24.59
N PRO A 1042 -3.60 -1.07 25.43
CA PRO A 1042 -3.93 -1.48 26.81
C PRO A 1042 -4.39 -0.31 27.70
N GLY A 1043 -3.96 0.91 27.41
CA GLY A 1043 -4.41 2.13 28.08
C GLY A 1043 -5.78 2.67 27.62
N GLY A 1044 -6.53 1.95 26.77
CA GLY A 1044 -7.86 2.37 26.32
C GLY A 1044 -7.88 3.42 25.21
N ARG A 1045 -6.73 3.68 24.57
CA ARG A 1045 -6.62 4.61 23.43
C ARG A 1045 -7.33 4.03 22.21
N ALA A 1046 -8.34 4.73 21.71
CA ALA A 1046 -8.91 4.51 20.39
C ALA A 1046 -8.18 5.40 19.36
N TYR A 1047 -7.93 4.86 18.18
CA TYR A 1047 -7.36 5.63 17.07
C TYR A 1047 -8.47 5.95 16.07
N ASP A 1048 -8.63 7.22 15.75
CA ASP A 1048 -9.64 7.66 14.76
C ASP A 1048 -9.08 7.72 13.34
N THR A 1049 -7.76 7.57 13.19
CA THR A 1049 -7.05 7.67 11.93
C THR A 1049 -6.26 6.40 11.62
N PHE A 1050 -6.21 6.02 10.34
CA PHE A 1050 -5.23 5.05 9.86
C PHE A 1050 -3.79 5.51 10.15
N PRO A 1051 -2.86 4.57 10.41
CA PRO A 1051 -1.44 4.89 10.52
C PRO A 1051 -0.91 5.65 9.31
N VAL A 1052 -0.07 6.66 9.54
CA VAL A 1052 0.51 7.48 8.48
C VAL A 1052 1.67 6.78 7.76
N ASN A 1053 2.31 5.82 8.41
CA ASN A 1053 3.42 5.03 7.85
C ASN A 1053 3.57 3.66 8.56
N SER A 1054 4.50 2.86 8.05
CA SER A 1054 4.81 1.52 8.56
C SER A 1054 5.34 1.52 10.00
N TYR A 1055 6.07 2.57 10.42
CA TYR A 1055 6.59 2.72 11.79
C TYR A 1055 5.44 2.87 12.80
N GLU A 1056 4.48 3.76 12.53
CA GLU A 1056 3.32 3.92 13.40
C GLU A 1056 2.48 2.65 13.44
N ALA A 1057 2.23 2.02 12.28
CA ALA A 1057 1.49 0.76 12.20
C ALA A 1057 2.17 -0.34 13.03
N GLU A 1058 3.50 -0.46 12.95
CA GLU A 1058 4.27 -1.39 13.76
C GLU A 1058 4.18 -1.08 15.25
N SER A 1059 4.34 0.18 15.66
CA SER A 1059 4.21 0.56 17.06
C SER A 1059 2.82 0.24 17.64
N ARG A 1060 1.74 0.44 16.87
CA ARG A 1060 0.37 0.07 17.28
C ARG A 1060 0.21 -1.45 17.47
N ARG A 1061 0.89 -2.27 16.64
CA ARG A 1061 0.86 -3.73 16.81
C ARG A 1061 1.65 -4.19 18.04
N ILE A 1062 2.78 -3.57 18.32
CA ILE A 1062 3.68 -3.96 19.42
C ILE A 1062 3.06 -3.63 20.78
N SER A 1063 2.41 -2.47 20.91
CA SER A 1063 1.78 -2.05 22.17
C SER A 1063 0.64 -2.96 22.64
N ARG A 1064 0.13 -3.84 21.76
CA ARG A 1064 -0.88 -4.85 22.06
C ARG A 1064 -0.33 -6.08 22.78
N PHE A 1065 0.99 -6.24 22.90
CA PHE A 1065 1.60 -7.38 23.58
C PHE A 1065 2.39 -6.93 24.81
N LEU A 1066 2.17 -7.62 25.92
CA LEU A 1066 2.99 -7.50 27.13
C LEU A 1066 3.67 -8.84 27.37
N ALA A 1067 5.00 -8.82 27.46
CA ALA A 1067 5.79 -10.02 27.73
C ALA A 1067 5.53 -10.59 29.14
N ASP A 1068 4.95 -9.80 30.05
CA ASP A 1068 4.59 -10.13 31.44
C ASP A 1068 3.07 -10.02 31.68
N GLY A 1069 2.63 -10.08 32.95
CA GLY A 1069 1.22 -9.98 33.32
C GLY A 1069 0.48 -11.31 33.45
N HIS A 1070 1.18 -12.41 33.69
CA HIS A 1070 0.54 -13.70 34.02
C HIS A 1070 -0.39 -13.61 35.25
N SER A 1071 -1.27 -14.59 35.40
CA SER A 1071 -2.20 -14.71 36.52
C SER A 1071 -1.47 -14.86 37.87
N ALA A 1072 -2.00 -14.25 38.93
CA ALA A 1072 -1.42 -14.33 40.27
C ALA A 1072 -1.58 -15.73 40.90
N LEU A 1073 -0.79 -16.00 41.95
CA LEU A 1073 -0.56 -17.32 42.60
C LEU A 1073 -1.81 -18.15 43.02
N ASP A 1074 -3.02 -17.59 43.04
CA ASP A 1074 -4.26 -18.28 43.45
C ASP A 1074 -4.92 -19.12 42.33
N GLY A 1075 -4.17 -19.51 41.30
CA GLY A 1075 -4.70 -20.28 40.18
C GLY A 1075 -5.15 -21.69 40.60
N SER A 1076 -6.35 -22.09 40.19
CA SER A 1076 -6.67 -23.51 40.06
C SER A 1076 -6.00 -24.06 38.81
N GLU A 1077 -5.72 -25.37 38.77
CA GLU A 1077 -5.25 -26.02 37.55
C GLU A 1077 -6.13 -25.63 36.34
N PRO A 1078 -5.55 -25.33 35.16
CA PRO A 1078 -6.31 -24.90 34.01
C PRO A 1078 -7.49 -25.82 33.69
N LYS A 1079 -8.68 -25.23 33.49
CA LYS A 1079 -9.87 -26.02 33.15
C LYS A 1079 -9.81 -26.49 31.71
N ARG A 1080 -10.20 -27.74 31.46
CA ARG A 1080 -10.31 -28.28 30.10
C ARG A 1080 -11.71 -28.05 29.52
N LEU A 1081 -11.77 -27.44 28.34
CA LEU A 1081 -13.02 -27.29 27.59
C LEU A 1081 -13.46 -28.65 27.00
N LYS A 1082 -14.76 -28.93 27.02
CA LYS A 1082 -15.32 -30.24 26.60
C LYS A 1082 -15.27 -30.52 25.09
N ASN A 1083 -15.02 -29.51 24.25
CA ASN A 1083 -15.09 -29.58 22.77
C ASN A 1083 -13.79 -29.12 22.05
N THR A 1084 -12.60 -29.46 22.56
CA THR A 1084 -11.31 -28.99 22.00
C THR A 1084 -10.54 -30.02 21.19
N ASN A 1085 -11.22 -30.97 20.54
CA ASN A 1085 -10.54 -32.00 19.72
C ASN A 1085 -9.93 -31.49 18.41
N GLY A 1086 -10.08 -30.20 18.07
CA GLY A 1086 -9.47 -29.56 16.90
C GLY A 1086 -8.02 -29.08 17.10
N TYR A 1087 -7.59 -28.18 16.22
CA TYR A 1087 -6.32 -27.44 16.26
C TYR A 1087 -6.48 -26.05 16.90
N THR A 1088 -7.71 -25.56 17.02
CA THR A 1088 -8.03 -24.25 17.58
C THR A 1088 -8.91 -24.39 18.82
N MET A 1089 -8.52 -23.73 19.91
CA MET A 1089 -9.40 -23.50 21.06
C MET A 1089 -10.30 -22.31 20.80
N ASP A 1090 -11.61 -22.48 20.95
CA ASP A 1090 -12.59 -21.43 20.76
C ASP A 1090 -13.12 -20.95 22.12
N LEU A 1091 -12.66 -19.76 22.55
CA LEU A 1091 -12.99 -19.17 23.85
C LEU A 1091 -14.48 -18.85 24.00
N ARG A 1092 -15.25 -18.82 22.91
CA ARG A 1092 -16.70 -18.54 22.94
C ARG A 1092 -17.50 -19.63 23.67
N TRP A 1093 -16.90 -20.79 23.92
CA TRP A 1093 -17.49 -21.89 24.66
C TRP A 1093 -17.16 -21.88 26.16
N ILE A 1094 -16.47 -20.85 26.63
CA ILE A 1094 -16.16 -20.65 28.05
C ILE A 1094 -17.40 -20.15 28.78
N GLU A 1095 -17.64 -20.71 29.97
CA GLU A 1095 -18.71 -20.32 30.91
C GLU A 1095 -18.34 -19.10 31.77
#